data_AF-A0A839JVL2-F1
#
_entry.id   AF-A0A839JVL2-F1
#
_cell.length_a   1.000
_cell.length_b   1.000
_cell.length_c   1.000
_cell.angle_alpha   90.00
_cell.angle_beta   90.00
_cell.angle_gamma   90.00
#
_symmetry.space_group_name_H-M   'P 1'
#
loop_
_entity.id
_entity.type
_entity.pdbx_description
1 polymer ?
#
loop_
_entity_poly.entity_id
_entity_poly.type
_entity_poly.pdbx_seq_one_letter_code
_entity_poly.pdbx_strand_id
1 'polypeptide(L)'
;MGWKVNPNGINQFSTGIDIYIEGETVSSVAMIIKGRVEVHNDGMRVTVGSGSFLGVNDLYLGKYQSTYTAKEEVIAFIFEIDRAEELETVLSKNSDYHGFMVATYNNMIYDLDQTYQNIIRQGSKVYQFILQTYENYKENSERRGYKPRISERIMKLRDLDNDIDILRDRINYYSECRKLPVEVVKQYFSYGNAVTLYQVEEQVGILNQQIEALKEIANGYISMAQCLMDDSESCLFHLIAEMSVEINANSGDNSELMDIMDSIIEEINEAEKFSEQKLGKPYKVNRKKMEEVYHLLLTGDKEKDVSTQTSLKYTKEDTEKVDRELTDSFQKLLDYAEIEGEEAEGMKSAMMDFIMMKDKFSSDDSARAIRRKLSENHYQMYMRIFLRAYKEKIVPRLVDMFLKYGYADERLLTKDQYLSLYFLEDNSQSEQSFCTVYNIKEWLTLVYEGQKAPSKNEFDLEYPEYITDLKRQGRIKEKEVQLWLTDPLKKLDYEIQNMFKYNNRTTSGQIMTFVPVLHKDQWNSNIERMYLNAQKVNDAVASLLRIDYSIFDRELLYADKEKRIIKEYIIKKIYPDIILMPNIGSNGIMWQEISSKRRDSSARFLLPSFTDVNVTGMLVRIFGRYRWEMCRTIEGTAWNDIKHKSLTSEYSDYLQFYRKNKELSEEKKEKIKLQIQKGRNSSREIFVIDYEQWMNYESMGAIKLNKPVREILATYCPFSKEIREHIKMQPLFNEAMARYYRDKQKKIREIEARYRALQKDQIELTPELEETLEYWRES
;
A
#
# COMPACT_ATOMS: atom_id res chain seq x y z
N MET A 1 11.72 -9.82 -34.58
CA MET A 1 12.14 -9.47 -35.96
C MET A 1 11.08 -8.55 -36.52
N GLY A 2 11.39 -7.27 -36.73
CA GLY A 2 10.41 -6.28 -37.17
C GLY A 2 9.99 -6.51 -38.62
N TRP A 3 8.68 -6.51 -38.86
CA TRP A 3 8.13 -6.61 -40.21
C TRP A 3 8.42 -5.32 -40.98
N LYS A 4 8.86 -5.43 -42.23
CA LYS A 4 9.23 -4.27 -43.05
C LYS A 4 7.99 -3.78 -43.81
N VAL A 5 7.31 -2.78 -43.26
CA VAL A 5 6.17 -2.11 -43.90
C VAL A 5 6.65 -1.32 -45.12
N ASN A 6 5.93 -1.46 -46.24
CA ASN A 6 6.09 -0.66 -47.45
C ASN A 6 5.19 0.59 -47.37
N PRO A 7 5.74 1.78 -47.07
CA PRO A 7 4.92 2.97 -46.91
C PRO A 7 4.28 3.40 -48.24
N ASN A 8 3.08 3.97 -48.19
CA ASN A 8 2.33 4.41 -49.38
C ASN A 8 2.11 3.30 -50.42
N GLY A 9 1.92 2.05 -49.98
CA GLY A 9 1.80 0.88 -50.83
C GLY A 9 1.02 -0.29 -50.23
N ILE A 10 0.86 -1.35 -51.03
CA ILE A 10 0.20 -2.59 -50.62
C ILE A 10 1.14 -3.41 -49.72
N ASN A 11 0.60 -3.86 -48.60
CA ASN A 11 1.26 -4.70 -47.62
C ASN A 11 0.41 -5.96 -47.35
N GLN A 12 1.08 -7.06 -47.02
CA GLN A 12 0.45 -8.34 -46.71
C GLN A 12 0.83 -8.74 -45.28
N PHE A 13 -0.19 -8.95 -44.46
CA PHE A 13 -0.06 -9.31 -43.07
C PHE A 13 -0.57 -10.75 -42.86
N SER A 14 0.32 -11.67 -42.51
CA SER A 14 -0.01 -12.98 -41.93
C SER A 14 -0.89 -12.88 -40.67
N THR A 15 -1.67 -13.93 -40.42
CA THR A 15 -2.49 -14.11 -39.23
C THR A 15 -1.72 -13.92 -37.92
N GLY A 16 -2.31 -13.22 -36.96
CA GLY A 16 -1.80 -13.02 -35.61
C GLY A 16 -0.80 -11.88 -35.46
N ILE A 17 -0.51 -11.13 -36.54
CA ILE A 17 0.38 -9.98 -36.45
C ILE A 17 -0.39 -8.70 -36.18
N ASP A 18 0.13 -7.91 -35.25
CA ASP A 18 -0.33 -6.56 -34.96
C ASP A 18 0.15 -5.58 -36.04
N ILE A 19 -0.82 -4.94 -36.69
CA ILE A 19 -0.61 -3.90 -37.71
C ILE A 19 -0.25 -2.58 -37.00
N TYR A 20 -0.98 -2.26 -35.93
CA TYR A 20 -0.72 -1.13 -35.03
C TYR A 20 -0.95 -1.56 -33.58
N ILE A 21 -0.20 -0.97 -32.65
CA ILE A 21 -0.24 -1.31 -31.23
C ILE A 21 -0.76 -0.10 -30.42
N GLU A 22 -1.68 -0.36 -29.49
CA GLU A 22 -2.21 0.67 -28.60
C GLU A 22 -1.09 1.43 -27.85
N GLY A 23 -1.19 2.76 -27.82
CA GLY A 23 -0.24 3.64 -27.15
C GLY A 23 0.94 4.09 -28.00
N GLU A 24 1.23 3.43 -29.12
CA GLU A 24 2.25 3.89 -30.07
C GLU A 24 1.82 5.17 -30.80
N THR A 25 2.81 5.99 -31.17
CA THR A 25 2.57 7.21 -31.96
C THR A 25 2.03 6.84 -33.34
N VAL A 26 0.99 7.55 -33.78
CA VAL A 26 0.43 7.34 -35.12
C VAL A 26 1.44 7.77 -36.17
N SER A 27 1.77 6.86 -37.08
CA SER A 27 2.70 7.11 -38.19
C SER A 27 2.10 6.77 -39.55
N SER A 28 0.96 6.06 -39.55
CA SER A 28 0.24 5.71 -40.77
C SER A 28 -1.21 5.29 -40.49
N VAL A 29 -2.02 5.29 -41.54
CA VAL A 29 -3.36 4.69 -41.56
C VAL A 29 -3.44 3.64 -42.66
N ALA A 30 -4.32 2.65 -42.51
CA ALA A 30 -4.44 1.57 -43.48
C ALA A 30 -5.86 1.43 -44.02
N MET A 31 -6.01 1.02 -45.28
CA MET A 31 -7.27 0.55 -45.84
C MET A 31 -7.17 -0.94 -46.13
N ILE A 32 -8.09 -1.74 -45.58
CA ILE A 32 -8.14 -3.18 -45.81
C ILE A 32 -8.65 -3.44 -47.23
N ILE A 33 -7.84 -4.06 -48.07
CA ILE A 33 -8.22 -4.51 -49.41
C ILE A 33 -8.88 -5.89 -49.31
N LYS A 34 -8.29 -6.78 -48.52
CA LYS A 34 -8.76 -8.16 -48.33
C LYS A 34 -8.45 -8.64 -46.91
N GLY A 35 -9.35 -9.44 -46.34
CA GLY A 35 -9.18 -10.07 -45.03
C GLY A 35 -9.93 -9.35 -43.92
N ARG A 36 -9.66 -9.75 -42.68
CA ARG A 36 -10.28 -9.24 -41.46
C ARG A 36 -9.24 -8.89 -40.41
N VAL A 37 -9.46 -7.76 -39.75
CA VAL A 37 -8.64 -7.24 -38.67
C VAL A 37 -9.50 -7.12 -37.42
N GLU A 38 -8.99 -7.60 -36.29
CA GLU A 38 -9.56 -7.36 -34.99
C GLU A 38 -9.01 -6.06 -34.42
N VAL A 39 -9.90 -5.16 -34.05
CA VAL A 39 -9.58 -3.95 -33.31
C VAL A 39 -9.93 -4.23 -31.85
N HIS A 40 -8.94 -4.18 -30.97
CA HIS A 40 -9.14 -4.48 -29.55
C HIS A 40 -8.35 -3.55 -28.64
N ASN A 41 -8.93 -3.29 -27.48
CA ASN A 41 -8.33 -2.59 -26.35
C ASN A 41 -9.01 -3.09 -25.07
N ASP A 42 -8.60 -2.62 -23.89
CA ASP A 42 -9.17 -3.09 -22.61
C ASP A 42 -10.71 -3.11 -22.56
N GLY A 43 -11.38 -2.18 -23.25
CA GLY A 43 -12.83 -2.02 -23.26
C GLY A 43 -13.60 -2.86 -24.28
N MET A 44 -12.97 -3.24 -25.40
CA MET A 44 -13.72 -3.80 -26.53
C MET A 44 -12.89 -4.71 -27.44
N ARG A 45 -13.62 -5.55 -28.18
CA ARG A 45 -13.09 -6.40 -29.25
C ARG A 45 -14.08 -6.42 -30.42
N VAL A 46 -13.72 -5.77 -31.53
CA VAL A 46 -14.54 -5.71 -32.75
C VAL A 46 -13.75 -6.19 -33.96
N THR A 47 -14.44 -6.70 -34.99
CA THR A 47 -13.80 -7.17 -36.22
C THR A 47 -14.23 -6.34 -37.41
N VAL A 48 -13.27 -5.79 -38.14
CA VAL A 48 -13.49 -5.01 -39.35
C VAL A 48 -12.97 -5.77 -40.57
N GLY A 49 -13.62 -5.55 -41.71
CA GLY A 49 -13.43 -6.33 -42.94
C GLY A 49 -12.86 -5.52 -44.09
N SER A 50 -12.94 -6.11 -45.28
CA SER A 50 -12.48 -5.48 -46.51
C SER A 50 -13.27 -4.20 -46.82
N GLY A 51 -12.58 -3.15 -47.23
CA GLY A 51 -13.13 -1.81 -47.45
C GLY A 51 -13.07 -0.89 -46.22
N SER A 52 -12.62 -1.38 -45.06
CA SER A 52 -12.51 -0.57 -43.84
C SER A 52 -11.19 0.19 -43.73
N PHE A 53 -11.25 1.40 -43.19
CA PHE A 53 -10.07 2.18 -42.78
C PHE A 53 -9.68 1.89 -41.33
N LEU A 54 -8.38 1.87 -41.04
CA LEU A 54 -7.77 1.63 -39.73
C LEU A 54 -6.91 2.84 -39.35
N GLY A 55 -6.96 3.26 -38.09
CA GLY A 55 -6.06 4.30 -37.56
C GLY A 55 -6.48 5.74 -37.85
N VAL A 56 -7.57 5.97 -38.60
CA VAL A 56 -7.98 7.34 -38.96
C VAL A 56 -8.50 8.12 -37.74
N ASN A 57 -9.14 7.47 -36.76
CA ASN A 57 -9.65 8.10 -35.55
C ASN A 57 -8.49 8.48 -34.61
N ASP A 58 -7.41 7.70 -34.68
CA ASP A 58 -6.22 7.83 -33.86
C ASP A 58 -5.37 9.06 -34.27
N LEU A 59 -5.47 9.52 -35.53
CA LEU A 59 -4.79 10.75 -36.02
C LEU A 59 -5.15 11.99 -35.20
N TYR A 60 -6.39 12.06 -34.71
CA TYR A 60 -6.88 13.21 -33.93
C TYR A 60 -6.35 13.24 -32.49
N LEU A 61 -5.70 12.15 -32.05
CA LEU A 61 -5.13 12.00 -30.71
C LEU A 61 -3.60 11.83 -30.73
N GLY A 62 -3.02 11.61 -31.91
CA GLY A 62 -1.57 11.40 -32.12
C GLY A 62 -1.04 10.05 -31.62
N LYS A 63 -1.91 9.17 -31.11
CA LYS A 63 -1.57 7.81 -30.64
C LYS A 63 -2.68 6.83 -30.99
N TYR A 64 -2.33 5.57 -31.28
CA TYR A 64 -3.31 4.51 -31.48
C TYR A 64 -4.07 4.21 -30.19
N GLN A 65 -5.40 4.32 -30.20
CA GLN A 65 -6.26 4.01 -29.03
C GLN A 65 -6.56 2.52 -28.87
N SER A 66 -6.25 1.72 -29.90
CA SER A 66 -6.50 0.27 -29.93
C SER A 66 -5.37 -0.45 -30.65
N THR A 67 -5.23 -1.74 -30.38
CA THR A 67 -4.37 -2.65 -31.13
C THR A 67 -5.16 -3.25 -32.29
N TYR A 68 -4.52 -3.37 -33.45
CA TYR A 68 -5.14 -3.84 -34.70
C TYR A 68 -4.46 -5.14 -35.15
N THR A 69 -5.06 -6.29 -34.87
CA THR A 69 -4.44 -7.61 -35.11
C THR A 69 -5.07 -8.30 -36.31
N ALA A 70 -4.26 -8.80 -37.25
CA ALA A 70 -4.74 -9.57 -38.40
C ALA A 70 -5.35 -10.92 -37.95
N LYS A 71 -6.65 -11.15 -38.18
CA LYS A 71 -7.33 -12.42 -37.82
C LYS A 71 -7.11 -13.53 -38.85
N GLU A 72 -6.77 -13.14 -40.05
CA GLU A 72 -6.44 -14.00 -41.18
C GLU A 72 -5.38 -13.30 -42.03
N GLU A 73 -5.05 -13.86 -43.19
CA GLU A 73 -4.17 -13.17 -44.13
C GLU A 73 -4.84 -11.88 -44.63
N VAL A 74 -4.27 -10.74 -44.28
CA VAL A 74 -4.79 -9.39 -44.59
C VAL A 74 -3.93 -8.74 -45.65
N ILE A 75 -4.57 -8.18 -46.67
CA ILE A 75 -3.93 -7.29 -47.64
C ILE A 75 -4.46 -5.89 -47.35
N ALA A 76 -3.57 -4.95 -47.03
CA ALA A 76 -3.94 -3.57 -46.74
C ALA A 76 -3.04 -2.58 -47.49
N PHE A 77 -3.63 -1.46 -47.90
CA PHE A 77 -2.88 -0.32 -48.42
C PHE A 77 -2.53 0.62 -47.27
N ILE A 78 -1.26 0.96 -47.09
CA ILE A 78 -0.80 1.84 -46.02
C ILE A 78 -0.57 3.25 -46.56
N PHE A 79 -1.14 4.24 -45.89
CA PHE A 79 -0.93 5.67 -46.13
C PHE A 79 -0.04 6.21 -45.01
N GLU A 80 1.13 6.73 -45.37
CA GLU A 80 2.08 7.33 -44.43
C GLU A 80 1.63 8.76 -44.12
N ILE A 81 0.78 8.90 -43.11
CA ILE A 81 0.28 10.17 -42.57
C ILE A 81 0.27 10.08 -41.04
N ASP A 82 0.65 11.17 -40.37
CA ASP A 82 0.69 11.25 -38.90
C ASP A 82 -0.28 12.30 -38.32
N ARG A 83 -0.96 13.05 -39.21
CA ARG A 83 -1.85 14.16 -38.87
C ARG A 83 -3.18 14.11 -39.62
N ALA A 84 -4.24 14.57 -38.96
CA ALA A 84 -5.59 14.58 -39.53
C ALA A 84 -5.71 15.52 -40.75
N GLU A 85 -4.96 16.62 -40.78
CA GLU A 85 -4.94 17.56 -41.91
C GLU A 85 -4.48 16.92 -43.21
N GLU A 86 -3.68 15.85 -43.13
CA GLU A 86 -3.16 15.14 -44.30
C GLU A 86 -4.18 14.18 -44.93
N LEU A 87 -5.32 13.92 -44.26
CA LEU A 87 -6.41 13.09 -44.80
C LEU A 87 -6.95 13.63 -46.12
N GLU A 88 -6.92 14.96 -46.32
CA GLU A 88 -7.35 15.56 -47.59
C GLU A 88 -6.53 15.02 -48.79
N THR A 89 -5.24 14.76 -48.58
CA THR A 89 -4.35 14.20 -49.61
C THR A 89 -4.68 12.75 -49.92
N VAL A 90 -5.17 11.99 -48.92
CA VAL A 90 -5.63 10.61 -49.10
C VAL A 90 -6.92 10.60 -49.90
N LEU A 91 -7.91 11.40 -49.51
CA LEU A 91 -9.21 11.51 -50.16
C LEU A 91 -9.09 11.93 -51.64
N SER A 92 -8.15 12.80 -51.96
CA SER A 92 -7.91 13.28 -53.32
C SER A 92 -7.32 12.22 -54.26
N LYS A 93 -6.79 11.09 -53.74
CA LYS A 93 -6.22 10.01 -54.56
C LYS A 93 -7.29 9.11 -55.21
N ASN A 94 -8.43 8.94 -54.56
CA ASN A 94 -9.53 8.11 -55.08
C ASN A 94 -10.87 8.56 -54.49
N SER A 95 -11.83 8.91 -55.36
CA SER A 95 -13.17 9.34 -54.97
C SER A 95 -13.90 8.32 -54.09
N ASP A 96 -13.59 7.03 -54.22
CA ASP A 96 -14.21 5.97 -53.44
C ASP A 96 -13.82 5.99 -51.96
N TYR A 97 -12.65 6.54 -51.60
CA TYR A 97 -12.16 6.56 -50.22
C TYR A 97 -13.08 7.34 -49.29
N HIS A 98 -13.74 8.38 -49.80
CA HIS A 98 -14.72 9.15 -49.05
C HIS A 98 -15.83 8.26 -48.48
N GLY A 99 -16.48 7.49 -49.35
CA GLY A 99 -17.57 6.61 -48.95
C GLY A 99 -17.12 5.45 -48.07
N PHE A 100 -15.95 4.87 -48.34
CA PHE A 100 -15.40 3.80 -47.51
C PHE A 100 -15.07 4.27 -46.09
N MET A 101 -14.50 5.46 -45.93
CA MET A 101 -14.16 6.01 -44.62
C MET A 101 -15.42 6.29 -43.79
N VAL A 102 -16.40 6.99 -44.37
CA VAL A 102 -17.69 7.29 -43.69
C VAL A 102 -18.45 5.99 -43.35
N ALA A 103 -18.49 5.03 -44.28
CA ALA A 103 -19.15 3.74 -44.04
C ALA A 103 -18.44 2.91 -42.97
N THR A 104 -17.11 2.97 -42.88
CA THR A 104 -16.34 2.32 -41.81
C THR A 104 -16.81 2.80 -40.45
N TYR A 105 -16.93 4.12 -40.28
CA TYR A 105 -17.30 4.68 -39.00
C TYR A 105 -18.78 4.56 -38.64
N ASN A 106 -19.68 4.56 -39.62
CA ASN A 106 -21.07 4.17 -39.35
C ASN A 106 -21.16 2.73 -38.78
N ASN A 107 -20.36 1.81 -39.31
CA ASN A 107 -20.29 0.44 -38.78
C ASN A 107 -19.65 0.41 -37.39
N MET A 108 -18.51 1.08 -37.19
CA MET A 108 -17.83 1.08 -35.89
C MET A 108 -18.68 1.72 -34.79
N ILE A 109 -19.33 2.86 -35.04
CA ILE A 109 -20.20 3.52 -34.05
C ILE A 109 -21.30 2.58 -33.58
N TYR A 110 -21.92 1.86 -34.51
CA TYR A 110 -22.94 0.86 -34.21
C TYR A 110 -22.37 -0.32 -33.42
N ASP A 111 -21.24 -0.89 -33.86
CA ASP A 111 -20.65 -2.07 -33.22
C ASP A 111 -20.16 -1.76 -31.78
N LEU A 112 -19.61 -0.56 -31.56
CA LEU A 112 -19.26 -0.06 -30.23
C LEU A 112 -20.51 0.15 -29.36
N ASP A 113 -21.59 0.69 -29.90
CA ASP A 113 -22.86 0.84 -29.16
C ASP A 113 -23.46 -0.52 -28.77
N GLN A 114 -23.44 -1.50 -29.69
CA GLN A 114 -23.87 -2.87 -29.36
C GLN A 114 -23.01 -3.49 -28.26
N THR A 115 -21.70 -3.24 -28.28
CA THR A 115 -20.78 -3.72 -27.25
C THR A 115 -21.11 -3.08 -25.91
N TYR A 116 -21.33 -1.76 -25.89
CA TYR A 116 -21.73 -1.00 -24.71
C TYR A 116 -23.03 -1.54 -24.09
N GLN A 117 -24.10 -1.66 -24.90
CA GLN A 117 -25.39 -2.17 -24.43
C GLN A 117 -25.29 -3.61 -23.90
N ASN A 118 -24.43 -4.43 -24.49
CA ASN A 118 -24.18 -5.78 -24.00
C ASN A 118 -23.48 -5.79 -22.64
N ILE A 119 -22.48 -4.93 -22.43
CA ILE A 119 -21.78 -4.80 -21.15
C ILE A 119 -22.74 -4.31 -20.07
N ILE A 120 -23.54 -3.28 -20.33
CA ILE A 120 -24.53 -2.77 -19.36
C ILE A 120 -25.53 -3.86 -18.99
N ARG A 121 -26.11 -4.55 -19.99
CA ARG A 121 -27.08 -5.63 -19.72
C ARG A 121 -26.48 -6.77 -18.90
N GLN A 122 -25.27 -7.22 -19.24
CA GLN A 122 -24.61 -8.30 -18.49
C GLN A 122 -24.14 -7.83 -17.12
N GLY A 123 -23.64 -6.60 -17.01
CA GLY A 123 -23.27 -5.98 -15.75
C GLY A 123 -24.44 -5.89 -14.79
N SER A 124 -25.60 -5.37 -15.24
CA SER A 124 -26.80 -5.34 -14.40
C SER A 124 -27.27 -6.73 -13.99
N LYS A 125 -27.15 -7.75 -14.86
CA LYS A 125 -27.47 -9.15 -14.50
C LYS A 125 -26.56 -9.65 -13.37
N VAL A 126 -25.25 -9.52 -13.55
CA VAL A 126 -24.24 -9.94 -12.56
C VAL A 126 -24.39 -9.14 -11.25
N TYR A 127 -24.65 -7.84 -11.33
CA TYR A 127 -24.87 -6.97 -10.18
C TYR A 127 -26.05 -7.46 -9.32
N GLN A 128 -27.20 -7.69 -9.95
CA GLN A 128 -28.39 -8.21 -9.25
C GLN A 128 -28.15 -9.61 -8.67
N PHE A 129 -27.47 -10.48 -9.42
CA PHE A 129 -27.11 -11.82 -8.95
C PHE A 129 -26.22 -11.76 -7.69
N ILE A 130 -25.19 -10.90 -7.69
CA ILE A 130 -24.29 -10.73 -6.53
C ILE A 130 -25.08 -10.24 -5.31
N LEU A 131 -25.91 -9.20 -5.46
CA LEU A 131 -26.67 -8.65 -4.35
C LEU A 131 -27.65 -9.68 -3.77
N GLN A 132 -28.44 -10.34 -4.63
CA GLN A 132 -29.40 -11.33 -4.19
C GLN A 132 -28.71 -12.52 -3.49
N THR A 133 -27.63 -13.03 -4.07
CA THR A 133 -26.91 -14.16 -3.51
C THR A 133 -26.20 -13.80 -2.20
N TYR A 134 -25.67 -12.58 -2.09
CA TYR A 134 -25.04 -12.10 -0.86
C TYR A 134 -26.05 -11.85 0.27
N GLU A 135 -27.25 -11.35 -0.04
CA GLU A 135 -28.34 -11.31 0.94
C GLU A 135 -28.77 -12.73 1.36
N ASN A 136 -28.96 -13.64 0.40
CA ASN A 136 -29.27 -15.04 0.69
C ASN A 136 -28.22 -15.68 1.59
N TYR A 137 -26.92 -15.41 1.36
CA TYR A 137 -25.82 -15.85 2.21
C TYR A 137 -25.95 -15.35 3.66
N LYS A 138 -26.25 -14.05 3.83
CA LYS A 138 -26.44 -13.45 5.16
C LYS A 138 -27.64 -14.05 5.88
N GLU A 139 -28.79 -14.13 5.22
CA GLU A 139 -30.01 -14.72 5.78
C GLU A 139 -29.79 -16.19 6.15
N ASN A 140 -29.14 -16.98 5.28
CA ASN A 140 -28.79 -18.36 5.54
C ASN A 140 -27.86 -18.49 6.76
N SER A 141 -26.91 -17.58 6.92
CA SER A 141 -25.98 -17.55 8.06
C SER A 141 -26.75 -17.30 9.35
N GLU A 142 -27.55 -16.25 9.37
CA GLU A 142 -28.34 -15.84 10.54
C GLU A 142 -29.37 -16.91 10.95
N ARG A 143 -30.08 -17.50 9.98
CA ARG A 143 -31.05 -18.59 10.23
C ARG A 143 -30.42 -19.81 10.88
N ARG A 144 -29.17 -20.10 10.54
CA ARG A 144 -28.41 -21.23 11.10
C ARG A 144 -27.61 -20.85 12.36
N GLY A 145 -27.72 -19.60 12.84
CA GLY A 145 -27.06 -19.11 14.04
C GLY A 145 -25.58 -18.72 13.86
N TYR A 146 -25.11 -18.61 12.62
CA TYR A 146 -23.75 -18.18 12.28
C TYR A 146 -23.72 -16.67 12.02
N LYS A 147 -22.60 -16.04 12.33
CA LYS A 147 -22.39 -14.63 12.00
C LYS A 147 -21.78 -14.52 10.60
N PRO A 148 -22.46 -13.94 9.61
CA PRO A 148 -21.93 -13.82 8.26
C PRO A 148 -20.67 -12.96 8.24
N ARG A 149 -19.67 -13.36 7.43
CA ARG A 149 -18.48 -12.56 7.14
C ARG A 149 -18.87 -11.43 6.19
N ILE A 150 -18.50 -10.21 6.56
CA ILE A 150 -18.86 -9.02 5.79
C ILE A 150 -17.79 -8.76 4.72
N SER A 151 -18.20 -8.70 3.46
CA SER A 151 -17.34 -8.25 2.35
C SER A 151 -17.56 -6.77 2.07
N GLU A 152 -16.59 -5.92 2.43
CA GLU A 152 -16.64 -4.48 2.12
C GLU A 152 -16.72 -4.19 0.62
N ARG A 153 -16.10 -5.05 -0.19
CA ARG A 153 -16.11 -4.93 -1.64
C ARG A 153 -17.52 -5.08 -2.19
N ILE A 154 -18.26 -6.09 -1.73
CA ILE A 154 -19.65 -6.31 -2.14
C ILE A 154 -20.56 -5.20 -1.58
N MET A 155 -20.34 -4.74 -0.34
CA MET A 155 -21.13 -3.64 0.23
C MET A 155 -20.96 -2.30 -0.50
N LYS A 156 -19.78 -2.04 -1.06
CA LYS A 156 -19.49 -0.82 -1.83
C LYS A 156 -19.75 -0.99 -3.33
N LEU A 157 -20.26 -2.16 -3.76
CA LEU A 157 -20.53 -2.45 -5.16
C LEU A 157 -21.63 -1.52 -5.69
N ARG A 158 -21.38 -0.91 -6.84
CA ARG A 158 -22.33 -0.08 -7.56
C ARG A 158 -22.65 -0.74 -8.89
N ASP A 159 -23.83 -0.43 -9.42
CA ASP A 159 -24.16 -0.78 -10.80
C ASP A 159 -23.26 0.01 -11.77
N LEU A 160 -23.20 -0.41 -13.02
CA LEU A 160 -22.42 0.29 -14.04
C LEU A 160 -23.08 1.62 -14.40
N ASP A 161 -22.29 2.69 -14.42
CA ASP A 161 -22.75 4.02 -14.80
C ASP A 161 -23.08 4.10 -16.30
N ASN A 162 -24.04 4.95 -16.67
CA ASN A 162 -24.55 5.12 -18.04
C ASN A 162 -24.16 6.47 -18.66
N ASP A 163 -22.86 6.68 -18.89
CA ASP A 163 -22.36 8.01 -19.26
C ASP A 163 -22.50 8.37 -20.75
N ILE A 164 -22.92 7.42 -21.60
CA ILE A 164 -23.10 7.64 -23.04
C ILE A 164 -24.43 8.34 -23.40
N ASP A 165 -25.36 8.52 -22.46
CA ASP A 165 -26.71 9.02 -22.74
C ASP A 165 -26.72 10.37 -23.48
N ILE A 166 -25.72 11.22 -23.25
CA ILE A 166 -25.55 12.53 -23.92
C ILE A 166 -25.33 12.40 -25.44
N LEU A 167 -24.76 11.27 -25.91
CA LEU A 167 -24.47 11.01 -27.31
C LEU A 167 -25.52 10.14 -28.00
N ARG A 168 -26.56 9.68 -27.27
CA ARG A 168 -27.49 8.65 -27.74
C ARG A 168 -28.15 9.00 -29.08
N ASP A 169 -28.60 10.24 -29.25
CA ASP A 169 -29.26 10.69 -30.48
C ASP A 169 -28.30 10.65 -31.69
N ARG A 170 -27.04 11.03 -31.48
CA ARG A 170 -26.00 11.02 -32.53
C ARG A 170 -25.58 9.60 -32.89
N ILE A 171 -25.42 8.74 -31.89
CA ILE A 171 -25.15 7.30 -32.10
C ILE A 171 -26.29 6.64 -32.87
N ASN A 172 -27.54 6.93 -32.50
CA ASN A 172 -28.73 6.41 -33.20
C ASN A 172 -28.77 6.88 -34.65
N TYR A 173 -28.48 8.15 -34.92
CA TYR A 173 -28.39 8.68 -36.28
C TYR A 173 -27.39 7.90 -37.14
N TYR A 174 -26.15 7.74 -36.68
CA TYR A 174 -25.12 7.02 -37.44
C TYR A 174 -25.39 5.51 -37.53
N SER A 175 -26.07 4.95 -36.53
CA SER A 175 -26.57 3.57 -36.57
C SER A 175 -27.63 3.37 -37.66
N GLU A 176 -28.48 4.36 -37.92
CA GLU A 176 -29.39 4.33 -39.06
C GLU A 176 -28.65 4.55 -40.39
N CYS A 177 -27.67 5.46 -40.43
CA CYS A 177 -26.84 5.69 -41.62
C CYS A 177 -26.06 4.44 -42.05
N ARG A 178 -25.73 3.53 -41.13
CA ARG A 178 -25.13 2.22 -41.45
C ARG A 178 -25.98 1.39 -42.41
N LYS A 179 -27.31 1.54 -42.39
CA LYS A 179 -28.24 0.78 -43.24
C LYS A 179 -28.22 1.23 -44.70
N LEU A 180 -27.58 2.37 -44.99
CA LEU A 180 -27.46 2.88 -46.35
C LEU A 180 -26.52 1.97 -47.18
N PRO A 181 -26.88 1.62 -48.42
CA PRO A 181 -25.96 0.90 -49.31
C PRO A 181 -24.66 1.68 -49.52
N VAL A 182 -23.52 0.98 -49.51
CA VAL A 182 -22.20 1.63 -49.61
C VAL A 182 -22.04 2.42 -50.90
N GLU A 183 -22.69 2.00 -51.99
CA GLU A 183 -22.71 2.72 -53.27
C GLU A 183 -23.39 4.09 -53.15
N VAL A 184 -24.45 4.21 -52.34
CA VAL A 184 -25.16 5.47 -52.10
C VAL A 184 -24.27 6.42 -51.29
N VAL A 185 -23.60 5.90 -50.26
CA VAL A 185 -22.65 6.68 -49.43
C VAL A 185 -21.48 7.16 -50.28
N LYS A 186 -20.88 6.26 -51.09
CA LYS A 186 -19.81 6.61 -52.03
C LYS A 186 -20.22 7.70 -53.00
N GLN A 187 -21.38 7.57 -53.64
CA GLN A 187 -21.87 8.59 -54.57
C GLN A 187 -22.06 9.94 -53.86
N TYR A 188 -22.70 9.97 -52.70
CA TYR A 188 -22.96 11.22 -51.98
C TYR A 188 -21.67 11.97 -51.57
N PHE A 189 -20.71 11.26 -50.97
CA PHE A 189 -19.50 11.89 -50.44
C PHE A 189 -18.41 12.13 -51.51
N SER A 190 -18.54 11.54 -52.71
CA SER A 190 -17.58 11.72 -53.81
C SER A 190 -17.52 13.14 -54.39
N TYR A 191 -18.50 14.00 -54.09
CA TYR A 191 -18.60 15.36 -54.66
C TYR A 191 -17.74 16.43 -53.97
N GLY A 192 -17.09 16.12 -52.83
CA GLY A 192 -16.15 17.07 -52.22
C GLY A 192 -15.51 16.61 -50.90
N ASN A 193 -14.22 16.90 -50.75
CA ASN A 193 -13.42 16.56 -49.57
C ASN A 193 -13.98 17.19 -48.28
N ALA A 194 -14.38 18.46 -48.31
CA ALA A 194 -14.80 19.20 -47.12
C ALA A 194 -16.00 18.57 -46.39
N VAL A 195 -16.99 18.09 -47.14
CA VAL A 195 -18.18 17.43 -46.57
C VAL A 195 -17.79 16.12 -45.89
N THR A 196 -16.87 15.38 -46.49
CA THR A 196 -16.36 14.12 -45.94
C THR A 196 -15.50 14.34 -44.71
N LEU A 197 -14.60 15.32 -44.73
CA LEU A 197 -13.73 15.63 -43.59
C LEU A 197 -14.54 16.08 -42.38
N TYR A 198 -15.54 16.95 -42.57
CA TYR A 198 -16.45 17.34 -41.49
C TYR A 198 -17.22 16.14 -40.92
N GLN A 199 -17.74 15.29 -41.81
CA GLN A 199 -18.47 14.08 -41.42
C GLN A 199 -17.59 13.10 -40.62
N VAL A 200 -16.36 12.89 -41.09
CA VAL A 200 -15.38 12.01 -40.46
C VAL A 200 -14.94 12.57 -39.10
N GLU A 201 -14.66 13.87 -39.01
CA GLU A 201 -14.32 14.53 -37.75
C GLU A 201 -15.43 14.35 -36.71
N GLU A 202 -16.69 14.52 -37.11
CA GLU A 202 -17.82 14.31 -36.22
C GLU A 202 -17.91 12.84 -35.74
N GLN A 203 -17.81 11.87 -36.67
CA GLN A 203 -17.85 10.45 -36.36
C GLN A 203 -16.70 10.03 -35.44
N VAL A 204 -15.48 10.52 -35.70
CA VAL A 204 -14.30 10.26 -34.87
C VAL A 204 -14.49 10.80 -33.46
N GLY A 205 -15.07 12.00 -33.31
CA GLY A 205 -15.40 12.55 -32.00
C GLY A 205 -16.34 11.65 -31.19
N ILE A 206 -17.32 11.03 -31.84
CA ILE A 206 -18.23 10.06 -31.20
C ILE A 206 -17.50 8.76 -30.87
N LEU A 207 -16.74 8.21 -31.81
CA LEU A 207 -15.99 6.96 -31.63
C LEU A 207 -15.01 7.04 -30.46
N ASN A 208 -14.21 8.10 -30.40
CA ASN A 208 -13.23 8.26 -29.33
C ASN A 208 -13.91 8.35 -27.97
N GLN A 209 -15.07 9.01 -27.87
CA GLN A 209 -15.87 9.04 -26.64
C GLN A 209 -16.47 7.66 -26.30
N GLN A 210 -16.97 6.92 -27.29
CA GLN A 210 -17.45 5.54 -27.07
C GLN A 210 -16.33 4.60 -26.62
N ILE A 211 -15.13 4.72 -27.19
CA ILE A 211 -13.96 3.89 -26.83
C ILE A 211 -13.56 4.14 -25.37
N GLU A 212 -13.46 5.41 -24.96
CA GLU A 212 -13.10 5.75 -23.57
C GLU A 212 -14.17 5.26 -22.58
N ALA A 213 -15.45 5.50 -22.88
CA ALA A 213 -16.55 5.02 -22.05
C ALA A 213 -16.56 3.47 -21.94
N LEU A 214 -16.30 2.76 -23.06
CA LEU A 214 -16.18 1.30 -23.07
C LEU A 214 -15.04 0.80 -22.19
N LYS A 215 -13.88 1.46 -22.18
CA LYS A 215 -12.76 1.12 -21.28
C LYS A 215 -13.16 1.25 -19.82
N GLU A 216 -13.88 2.31 -19.47
CA GLU A 216 -14.36 2.54 -18.10
C GLU A 216 -15.37 1.48 -17.67
N ILE A 217 -16.45 1.26 -18.44
CA ILE A 217 -17.50 0.30 -18.06
C ILE A 217 -17.01 -1.15 -18.09
N ALA A 218 -16.08 -1.51 -18.99
CA ALA A 218 -15.48 -2.84 -19.01
C ALA A 218 -14.64 -3.09 -17.75
N ASN A 219 -13.87 -2.09 -17.30
CA ASN A 219 -13.15 -2.19 -16.03
C ASN A 219 -14.10 -2.33 -14.84
N GLY A 220 -15.21 -1.59 -14.84
CA GLY A 220 -16.29 -1.76 -13.85
C GLY A 220 -16.87 -3.18 -13.88
N TYR A 221 -17.19 -3.71 -15.06
CA TYR A 221 -17.72 -5.06 -15.24
C TYR A 221 -16.75 -6.14 -14.73
N ILE A 222 -15.46 -6.07 -15.11
CA ILE A 222 -14.44 -7.04 -14.63
C ILE A 222 -14.29 -6.97 -13.11
N SER A 223 -14.27 -5.76 -12.55
CA SER A 223 -14.18 -5.56 -11.09
C SER A 223 -15.39 -6.15 -10.36
N MET A 224 -16.57 -6.09 -10.97
CA MET A 224 -17.80 -6.70 -10.49
C MET A 224 -17.77 -8.23 -10.64
N ALA A 225 -17.34 -8.77 -11.78
CA ALA A 225 -17.22 -10.21 -12.01
C ALA A 225 -16.26 -10.87 -11.00
N GLN A 226 -15.17 -10.19 -10.65
CA GLN A 226 -14.24 -10.62 -9.60
C GLN A 226 -14.86 -10.67 -8.19
N CYS A 227 -16.02 -10.05 -7.94
CA CYS A 227 -16.75 -10.26 -6.69
C CYS A 227 -17.38 -11.67 -6.64
N LEU A 228 -17.62 -12.33 -7.79
CA LEU A 228 -18.06 -13.72 -7.84
C LEU A 228 -16.91 -14.65 -7.44
N MET A 229 -15.76 -14.49 -8.09
CA MET A 229 -14.54 -15.23 -7.81
C MET A 229 -13.28 -14.42 -8.15
N ASP A 230 -12.35 -14.40 -7.22
CA ASP A 230 -10.98 -13.98 -7.45
C ASP A 230 -10.05 -14.75 -6.50
N ASP A 231 -8.77 -14.40 -6.47
CA ASP A 231 -7.84 -15.02 -5.52
C ASP A 231 -8.02 -14.52 -4.07
N SER A 232 -8.89 -13.53 -3.85
CA SER A 232 -9.20 -12.99 -2.52
C SER A 232 -10.19 -13.87 -1.77
N GLU A 233 -10.15 -13.79 -0.45
CA GLU A 233 -11.11 -14.45 0.44
C GLU A 233 -12.46 -13.70 0.55
N SER A 234 -12.59 -12.57 -0.15
CA SER A 234 -13.75 -11.68 -0.03
C SER A 234 -14.79 -11.86 -1.13
N CYS A 235 -14.49 -12.74 -2.10
CA CYS A 235 -15.39 -13.09 -3.17
C CYS A 235 -16.51 -14.03 -2.69
N LEU A 236 -17.63 -14.00 -3.40
CA LEU A 236 -18.86 -14.71 -3.04
C LEU A 236 -18.66 -16.23 -3.00
N PHE A 237 -17.91 -16.80 -3.95
CA PHE A 237 -17.57 -18.21 -3.96
C PHE A 237 -16.86 -18.64 -2.66
N HIS A 238 -15.87 -17.87 -2.21
CA HIS A 238 -15.12 -18.19 -0.99
C HIS A 238 -15.97 -18.04 0.28
N LEU A 239 -16.83 -17.01 0.36
CA LEU A 239 -17.73 -16.80 1.49
C LEU A 239 -18.69 -17.98 1.68
N ILE A 240 -19.25 -18.50 0.59
CA ILE A 240 -20.14 -19.68 0.60
C ILE A 240 -19.37 -20.95 0.95
N ALA A 241 -18.16 -21.11 0.41
CA ALA A 241 -17.31 -22.27 0.71
C ALA A 241 -16.91 -22.31 2.19
N GLU A 242 -16.49 -21.18 2.77
CA GLU A 242 -16.13 -21.06 4.19
C GLU A 242 -17.33 -21.41 5.09
N MET A 243 -18.51 -20.89 4.79
CA MET A 243 -19.74 -21.21 5.53
C MET A 243 -20.14 -22.69 5.39
N SER A 244 -19.99 -23.27 4.20
CA SER A 244 -20.26 -24.69 3.96
C SER A 244 -19.36 -25.58 4.80
N VAL A 245 -18.07 -25.21 4.94
CA VAL A 245 -17.13 -25.90 5.82
C VAL A 245 -17.56 -25.83 7.29
N GLU A 246 -17.97 -24.65 7.77
CA GLU A 246 -18.43 -24.48 9.16
C GLU A 246 -19.68 -25.32 9.48
N ILE A 247 -20.62 -25.39 8.53
CA ILE A 247 -21.84 -26.20 8.68
C ILE A 247 -21.53 -27.68 8.67
N ASN A 248 -20.69 -28.15 7.74
CA ASN A 248 -20.26 -29.55 7.68
C ASN A 248 -19.54 -29.98 8.96
N ALA A 249 -18.68 -29.12 9.53
CA ALA A 249 -18.02 -29.38 10.80
C ALA A 249 -19.01 -29.58 11.96
N ASN A 250 -20.18 -28.95 11.89
CA ASN A 250 -21.26 -29.08 12.88
C ASN A 250 -22.34 -30.09 12.48
N SER A 251 -22.06 -30.97 11.50
CA SER A 251 -23.00 -31.99 10.98
C SER A 251 -24.32 -31.42 10.45
N GLY A 252 -24.32 -30.17 9.98
CA GLY A 252 -25.48 -29.54 9.37
C GLY A 252 -25.61 -29.89 7.88
N ASP A 253 -26.81 -29.70 7.35
CA ASP A 253 -27.10 -29.87 5.92
C ASP A 253 -26.60 -28.65 5.12
N ASN A 254 -25.73 -28.93 4.15
CA ASN A 254 -25.12 -27.94 3.25
C ASN A 254 -25.72 -27.93 1.84
N SER A 255 -26.77 -28.72 1.56
CA SER A 255 -27.38 -28.83 0.22
C SER A 255 -27.74 -27.47 -0.40
N GLU A 256 -28.44 -26.62 0.35
CA GLU A 256 -28.83 -25.28 -0.09
C GLU A 256 -27.63 -24.37 -0.43
N LEU A 257 -26.49 -24.54 0.27
CA LEU A 257 -25.27 -23.78 -0.03
C LEU A 257 -24.54 -24.34 -1.24
N MET A 258 -24.61 -25.65 -1.47
CA MET A 258 -24.08 -26.27 -2.69
C MET A 258 -24.87 -25.80 -3.91
N ASP A 259 -26.20 -25.70 -3.84
CA ASP A 259 -27.05 -25.16 -4.91
C ASP A 259 -26.70 -23.69 -5.22
N ILE A 260 -26.45 -22.88 -4.18
CA ILE A 260 -25.97 -21.50 -4.33
C ILE A 260 -24.59 -21.48 -5.00
N MET A 261 -23.68 -22.37 -4.59
CA MET A 261 -22.34 -22.45 -5.16
C MET A 261 -22.37 -22.86 -6.63
N ASP A 262 -23.23 -23.81 -7.02
CA ASP A 262 -23.44 -24.19 -8.42
C ASP A 262 -23.94 -23.00 -9.24
N SER A 263 -24.89 -22.23 -8.72
CA SER A 263 -25.38 -21.00 -9.36
C SER A 263 -24.26 -19.95 -9.54
N ILE A 264 -23.37 -19.82 -8.56
CA ILE A 264 -22.20 -18.92 -8.66
C ILE A 264 -21.23 -19.43 -9.74
N ILE A 265 -20.98 -20.74 -9.82
CA ILE A 265 -20.11 -21.34 -10.85
C ILE A 265 -20.68 -21.09 -12.24
N GLU A 266 -22.00 -21.24 -12.42
CA GLU A 266 -22.67 -20.93 -13.69
C GLU A 266 -22.47 -19.46 -14.09
N GLU A 267 -22.69 -18.51 -13.18
CA GLU A 267 -22.52 -17.08 -13.48
C GLU A 267 -21.05 -16.72 -13.75
N ILE A 268 -20.09 -17.36 -13.05
CA ILE A 268 -18.65 -17.21 -13.33
C ILE A 268 -18.33 -17.65 -14.76
N ASN A 269 -18.84 -18.81 -15.19
CA ASN A 269 -18.62 -19.33 -16.54
C ASN A 269 -19.22 -18.40 -17.61
N GLU A 270 -20.41 -17.83 -17.36
CA GLU A 270 -21.02 -16.85 -18.24
C GLU A 270 -20.19 -15.56 -18.33
N ALA A 271 -19.72 -15.05 -17.19
CA ALA A 271 -18.90 -13.84 -17.14
C ALA A 271 -17.54 -14.00 -17.81
N GLU A 272 -16.86 -15.13 -17.60
CA GLU A 272 -15.58 -15.45 -18.25
C GLU A 272 -15.75 -15.53 -19.77
N LYS A 273 -16.76 -16.27 -20.24
CA LYS A 273 -17.08 -16.38 -21.68
C LYS A 273 -17.44 -15.02 -22.29
N PHE A 274 -18.21 -14.19 -21.58
CA PHE A 274 -18.56 -12.85 -22.06
C PHE A 274 -17.32 -11.97 -22.20
N SER A 275 -16.47 -11.95 -21.18
CA SER A 275 -15.22 -11.19 -21.16
C SER A 275 -14.28 -11.60 -22.30
N GLU A 276 -14.05 -12.90 -22.51
CA GLU A 276 -13.20 -13.39 -23.60
C GLU A 276 -13.71 -13.02 -25.00
N GLN A 277 -15.04 -13.04 -25.19
CA GLN A 277 -15.65 -12.82 -26.49
C GLN A 277 -15.83 -11.34 -26.86
N LYS A 278 -16.05 -10.46 -25.87
CA LYS A 278 -16.50 -9.07 -26.11
C LYS A 278 -15.51 -8.02 -25.63
N LEU A 279 -14.63 -8.34 -24.69
CA LEU A 279 -13.69 -7.39 -24.09
C LEU A 279 -12.25 -7.70 -24.54
N GLY A 280 -11.37 -6.69 -24.48
CA GLY A 280 -9.93 -6.94 -24.62
C GLY A 280 -9.30 -7.42 -23.32
N LYS A 281 -9.84 -7.02 -22.17
CA LYS A 281 -9.38 -7.45 -20.84
C LYS A 281 -10.08 -8.74 -20.39
N PRO A 282 -9.34 -9.85 -20.17
CA PRO A 282 -9.94 -11.12 -19.75
C PRO A 282 -10.21 -11.15 -18.24
N TYR A 283 -11.36 -11.72 -17.85
CA TYR A 283 -11.65 -12.17 -16.49
C TYR A 283 -11.07 -13.58 -16.31
N LYS A 284 -9.87 -13.66 -15.74
CA LYS A 284 -9.17 -14.95 -15.51
C LYS A 284 -9.54 -15.53 -14.16
N VAL A 285 -10.03 -16.76 -14.15
CA VAL A 285 -10.42 -17.48 -12.94
C VAL A 285 -9.54 -18.69 -12.71
N ASN A 286 -9.12 -18.92 -11.47
CA ASN A 286 -8.39 -20.13 -11.09
C ASN A 286 -9.35 -21.33 -10.98
N ARG A 287 -9.69 -21.93 -12.13
CA ARG A 287 -10.61 -23.07 -12.22
C ARG A 287 -10.17 -24.27 -11.38
N LYS A 288 -8.87 -24.54 -11.34
CA LYS A 288 -8.31 -25.64 -10.54
C LYS A 288 -8.61 -25.46 -9.04
N LYS A 289 -8.44 -24.24 -8.51
CA LYS A 289 -8.80 -23.92 -7.12
C LYS A 289 -10.29 -24.12 -6.87
N MET A 290 -11.16 -23.69 -7.79
CA MET A 290 -12.60 -23.91 -7.65
C MET A 290 -12.96 -25.39 -7.60
N GLU A 291 -12.38 -26.21 -8.49
CA GLU A 291 -12.61 -27.66 -8.54
C GLU A 291 -12.15 -28.35 -7.24
N GLU A 292 -10.98 -27.99 -6.72
CA GLU A 292 -10.45 -28.54 -5.47
C GLU A 292 -11.31 -28.15 -4.26
N VAL A 293 -11.74 -26.89 -4.17
CA VAL A 293 -12.66 -26.40 -3.13
C VAL A 293 -14.00 -27.14 -3.20
N TYR A 294 -14.58 -27.26 -4.40
CA TYR A 294 -15.85 -27.95 -4.62
C TYR A 294 -15.75 -29.43 -4.22
N HIS A 295 -14.68 -30.10 -4.62
CA HIS A 295 -14.43 -31.49 -4.24
C HIS A 295 -14.26 -31.66 -2.72
N LEU A 296 -13.54 -30.74 -2.06
CA LEU A 296 -13.37 -30.73 -0.60
C LEU A 296 -14.72 -30.63 0.11
N LEU A 297 -15.64 -29.80 -0.40
CA LEU A 297 -16.97 -29.61 0.18
C LEU A 297 -17.88 -30.83 0.00
N LEU A 298 -17.73 -31.57 -1.10
CA LEU A 298 -18.49 -32.80 -1.36
C LEU A 298 -17.99 -34.02 -0.57
N THR A 299 -16.67 -34.20 -0.52
CA THR A 299 -16.06 -35.44 0.01
C THR A 299 -15.63 -35.33 1.47
N GLY A 300 -15.39 -34.11 1.96
CA GLY A 300 -14.76 -33.87 3.25
C GLY A 300 -13.28 -34.29 3.31
N ASP A 301 -12.70 -34.76 2.19
CA ASP A 301 -11.31 -35.21 2.11
C ASP A 301 -10.36 -34.01 2.13
N LYS A 302 -9.90 -33.68 3.33
CA LYS A 302 -8.82 -32.72 3.55
C LYS A 302 -7.45 -33.38 3.47
N GLU A 303 -6.44 -32.60 3.10
CA GLU A 303 -5.05 -33.03 3.25
C GLU A 303 -4.76 -33.34 4.73
N LYS A 304 -4.02 -34.42 4.99
CA LYS A 304 -3.57 -34.70 6.37
C LYS A 304 -2.65 -33.55 6.81
N ASP A 305 -2.85 -33.09 8.04
CA ASP A 305 -2.05 -32.03 8.68
C ASP A 305 -2.29 -30.58 8.19
N VAL A 306 -3.31 -30.34 7.35
CA VAL A 306 -3.73 -29.01 6.89
C VAL A 306 -5.15 -28.70 7.39
N SER A 307 -5.41 -27.46 7.83
CA SER A 307 -6.77 -27.06 8.19
C SER A 307 -7.68 -26.94 6.96
N THR A 308 -8.98 -27.08 7.16
CA THR A 308 -9.94 -26.90 6.08
C THR A 308 -9.90 -25.48 5.51
N GLN A 309 -9.65 -24.47 6.34
CA GLN A 309 -9.49 -23.07 5.91
C GLN A 309 -8.28 -22.91 4.98
N THR A 310 -7.13 -23.50 5.32
CA THR A 310 -5.94 -23.47 4.46
C THR A 310 -6.19 -24.20 3.12
N SER A 311 -6.95 -25.30 3.14
CA SER A 311 -7.34 -26.06 1.96
C SER A 311 -8.32 -25.29 1.04
N LEU A 312 -9.02 -24.28 1.56
CA LEU A 312 -9.83 -23.36 0.74
C LEU A 312 -8.98 -22.26 0.06
N LYS A 313 -7.81 -21.95 0.62
CA LYS A 313 -6.96 -20.85 0.15
C LYS A 313 -5.95 -21.32 -0.89
N TYR A 314 -5.27 -22.42 -0.62
CA TYR A 314 -4.16 -22.93 -1.43
C TYR A 314 -4.53 -24.26 -2.09
N THR A 315 -4.09 -24.44 -3.32
CA THR A 315 -4.29 -25.72 -4.02
C THR A 315 -3.36 -26.80 -3.47
N LYS A 316 -3.67 -28.08 -3.72
CA LYS A 316 -2.78 -29.20 -3.35
C LYS A 316 -1.40 -29.09 -4.02
N GLU A 317 -1.35 -28.57 -5.24
CA GLU A 317 -0.08 -28.34 -5.93
C GLU A 317 0.75 -27.24 -5.25
N ASP A 318 0.08 -26.18 -4.78
CA ASP A 318 0.73 -25.11 -4.01
C ASP A 318 1.30 -25.65 -2.71
N THR A 319 0.55 -26.46 -1.96
CA THR A 319 1.02 -27.05 -0.70
C THR A 319 2.21 -27.98 -0.94
N GLU A 320 2.13 -28.89 -1.93
CA GLU A 320 3.24 -29.79 -2.30
C GLU A 320 4.49 -29.04 -2.80
N LYS A 321 4.30 -27.91 -3.50
CA LYS A 321 5.42 -27.05 -3.92
C LYS A 321 6.10 -26.44 -2.69
N VAL A 322 5.34 -25.86 -1.77
CA VAL A 322 5.90 -25.24 -0.57
C VAL A 322 6.61 -26.27 0.30
N ASP A 323 6.02 -27.46 0.48
CA ASP A 323 6.64 -28.54 1.26
C ASP A 323 8.00 -28.93 0.68
N ARG A 324 8.11 -29.09 -0.64
CA ARG A 324 9.38 -29.39 -1.32
C ARG A 324 10.41 -28.27 -1.15
N GLU A 325 9.97 -27.02 -1.24
CA GLU A 325 10.85 -25.86 -1.09
C GLU A 325 11.33 -25.67 0.36
N LEU A 326 10.49 -25.93 1.36
CA LEU A 326 10.77 -25.70 2.78
C LEU A 326 11.31 -26.93 3.53
N THR A 327 11.32 -28.12 2.93
CA THR A 327 11.98 -29.30 3.55
C THR A 327 13.46 -29.01 3.81
N ASP A 328 13.97 -29.32 5.00
CA ASP A 328 15.35 -29.07 5.41
C ASP A 328 15.72 -27.57 5.33
N SER A 329 14.80 -26.68 5.73
CA SER A 329 14.97 -25.22 5.61
C SER A 329 16.24 -24.73 6.27
N PHE A 330 16.51 -25.19 7.51
CA PHE A 330 17.68 -24.72 8.25
C PHE A 330 18.99 -25.14 7.59
N GLN A 331 19.05 -26.33 7.00
CA GLN A 331 20.21 -26.79 6.23
C GLN A 331 20.42 -25.93 4.98
N LYS A 332 19.35 -25.71 4.20
CA LYS A 332 19.39 -24.85 3.00
C LYS A 332 19.84 -23.43 3.33
N LEU A 333 19.45 -22.88 4.48
CA LEU A 333 19.91 -21.57 4.96
C LEU A 333 21.40 -21.56 5.30
N LEU A 334 21.92 -22.61 5.95
CA LEU A 334 23.36 -22.76 6.24
C LEU A 334 24.19 -22.89 4.95
N ASP A 335 23.73 -23.68 4.00
CA ASP A 335 24.37 -23.86 2.69
C ASP A 335 24.37 -22.54 1.90
N TYR A 336 23.25 -21.80 1.95
CA TYR A 336 23.16 -20.48 1.35
C TYR A 336 24.11 -19.47 2.04
N ALA A 337 24.29 -19.57 3.35
CA ALA A 337 25.22 -18.75 4.13
C ALA A 337 26.71 -19.14 3.96
N GLU A 338 27.00 -20.23 3.24
CA GLU A 338 28.35 -20.83 3.11
C GLU A 338 28.96 -21.14 4.50
N ILE A 339 28.15 -21.68 5.41
CA ILE A 339 28.57 -22.12 6.74
C ILE A 339 28.70 -23.64 6.73
N GLU A 340 29.92 -24.15 6.88
CA GLU A 340 30.24 -25.58 6.82
C GLU A 340 31.07 -26.03 8.05
N GLY A 341 31.29 -27.34 8.16
CA GLY A 341 32.17 -27.94 9.17
C GLY A 341 31.63 -27.85 10.61
N GLU A 342 32.54 -27.62 11.56
CA GLU A 342 32.22 -27.56 13.00
C GLU A 342 31.26 -26.41 13.35
N GLU A 343 31.36 -25.28 12.63
CA GLU A 343 30.46 -24.12 12.80
C GLU A 343 29.01 -24.51 12.48
N ALA A 344 28.78 -25.13 11.32
CA ALA A 344 27.46 -25.58 10.89
C ALA A 344 26.87 -26.61 11.86
N GLU A 345 27.67 -27.59 12.29
CA GLU A 345 27.21 -28.62 13.22
C GLU A 345 26.83 -28.04 14.59
N GLY A 346 27.62 -27.08 15.09
CA GLY A 346 27.31 -26.34 16.31
C GLY A 346 26.01 -25.52 16.22
N MET A 347 25.71 -24.96 15.05
CA MET A 347 24.45 -24.24 14.79
C MET A 347 23.26 -25.19 14.70
N LYS A 348 23.40 -26.33 14.02
CA LYS A 348 22.35 -27.38 13.94
C LYS A 348 22.02 -27.95 15.30
N SER A 349 23.04 -28.27 16.10
CA SER A 349 22.85 -28.76 17.47
C SER A 349 22.06 -27.74 18.30
N ALA A 350 22.39 -26.45 18.23
CA ALA A 350 21.64 -25.42 18.95
C ALA A 350 20.17 -25.30 18.49
N MET A 351 19.91 -25.45 17.19
CA MET A 351 18.55 -25.45 16.64
C MET A 351 17.77 -26.69 17.10
N MET A 352 18.38 -27.88 17.05
CA MET A 352 17.77 -29.12 17.53
C MET A 352 17.45 -29.06 19.02
N ASP A 353 18.36 -28.53 19.84
CA ASP A 353 18.12 -28.32 21.27
C ASP A 353 16.87 -27.45 21.48
N PHE A 354 16.73 -26.36 20.72
CA PHE A 354 15.56 -25.47 20.79
C PHE A 354 14.26 -26.13 20.28
N ILE A 355 14.32 -26.92 19.22
CA ILE A 355 13.18 -27.69 18.70
C ILE A 355 12.68 -28.66 19.76
N MET A 356 13.60 -29.38 20.41
CA MET A 356 13.31 -30.40 21.44
C MET A 356 12.89 -29.82 22.80
N MET A 357 13.04 -28.50 23.01
CA MET A 357 12.50 -27.84 24.21
C MET A 357 10.98 -28.01 24.30
N LYS A 358 10.53 -28.59 25.42
CA LYS A 358 9.10 -28.77 25.74
C LYS A 358 8.36 -27.43 25.86
N ASP A 359 8.95 -26.49 26.62
CA ASP A 359 8.42 -25.13 26.78
C ASP A 359 9.45 -24.12 26.27
N LYS A 360 9.12 -23.50 25.14
CA LYS A 360 9.98 -22.51 24.47
C LYS A 360 10.04 -21.18 25.23
N PHE A 361 9.08 -20.92 26.12
CA PHE A 361 9.01 -19.75 26.99
C PHE A 361 9.57 -19.99 28.40
N SER A 362 10.17 -21.16 28.69
CA SER A 362 10.77 -21.40 30.00
C SER A 362 11.85 -20.35 30.34
N SER A 363 11.84 -19.89 31.59
CA SER A 363 12.81 -18.93 32.13
C SER A 363 14.02 -19.59 32.81
N ASP A 364 14.16 -20.91 32.71
CA ASP A 364 15.26 -21.67 33.30
C ASP A 364 16.61 -21.31 32.68
N ASP A 365 17.71 -21.52 33.44
CA ASP A 365 19.07 -21.20 32.97
C ASP A 365 19.45 -21.96 31.70
N SER A 366 19.02 -23.23 31.57
CA SER A 366 19.26 -24.05 30.37
C SER A 366 18.54 -23.50 29.14
N ALA A 367 17.26 -23.16 29.28
CA ALA A 367 16.45 -22.55 28.23
C ALA A 367 17.02 -21.19 27.79
N ARG A 368 17.46 -20.36 28.75
CA ARG A 368 18.14 -19.09 28.47
C ARG A 368 19.46 -19.30 27.73
N ALA A 369 20.25 -20.30 28.08
CA ALA A 369 21.51 -20.61 27.40
C ALA A 369 21.28 -21.03 25.93
N ILE A 370 20.29 -21.89 25.68
CA ILE A 370 19.90 -22.31 24.32
C ILE A 370 19.47 -21.10 23.49
N ARG A 371 18.54 -20.28 23.99
CA ARG A 371 18.06 -19.08 23.27
C ARG A 371 19.18 -18.08 23.00
N ARG A 372 20.13 -17.90 23.94
CA ARG A 372 21.29 -17.04 23.74
C ARG A 372 22.18 -17.54 22.61
N LYS A 373 22.54 -18.83 22.62
CA LYS A 373 23.35 -19.46 21.57
C LYS A 373 22.66 -19.34 20.20
N LEU A 374 21.35 -19.63 20.14
CA LEU A 374 20.58 -19.51 18.89
C LEU A 374 20.51 -18.05 18.40
N SER A 375 20.37 -17.09 19.31
CA SER A 375 20.36 -15.67 18.96
C SER A 375 21.71 -15.22 18.39
N GLU A 376 22.83 -15.65 18.97
CA GLU A 376 24.17 -15.34 18.46
C GLU A 376 24.36 -15.92 17.05
N ASN A 377 24.01 -17.20 16.86
CA ASN A 377 24.05 -17.87 15.56
C ASN A 377 23.16 -17.18 14.51
N HIS A 378 21.96 -16.76 14.90
CA HIS A 378 21.00 -16.12 13.99
C HIS A 378 21.57 -14.86 13.34
N TYR A 379 22.11 -13.92 14.12
CA TYR A 379 22.60 -12.65 13.54
C TYR A 379 23.88 -12.84 12.72
N GLN A 380 24.71 -13.82 13.08
CA GLN A 380 25.86 -14.22 12.26
C GLN A 380 25.43 -14.79 10.91
N MET A 381 24.47 -15.73 10.92
CA MET A 381 23.90 -16.30 9.72
C MET A 381 23.17 -15.23 8.89
N TYR A 382 22.43 -14.32 9.55
CA TYR A 382 21.70 -13.24 8.91
C TYR A 382 22.60 -12.34 8.07
N MET A 383 23.75 -11.92 8.62
CA MET A 383 24.69 -11.07 7.88
C MET A 383 25.21 -11.77 6.61
N ARG A 384 25.58 -13.06 6.69
CA ARG A 384 26.09 -13.81 5.52
C ARG A 384 25.01 -13.99 4.46
N ILE A 385 23.81 -14.43 4.86
CA ILE A 385 22.67 -14.62 3.97
C ILE A 385 22.27 -13.30 3.31
N PHE A 386 22.19 -12.21 4.07
CA PHE A 386 21.85 -10.88 3.55
C PHE A 386 22.81 -10.43 2.45
N LEU A 387 24.12 -10.55 2.67
CA LEU A 387 25.14 -10.13 1.71
C LEU A 387 25.12 -10.93 0.41
N ARG A 388 24.78 -12.22 0.49
CA ARG A 388 24.59 -13.06 -0.70
C ARG A 388 23.30 -12.69 -1.42
N ALA A 389 22.19 -12.61 -0.70
CA ALA A 389 20.88 -12.26 -1.24
C ALA A 389 20.87 -10.88 -1.92
N TYR A 390 21.62 -9.91 -1.38
CA TYR A 390 21.76 -8.58 -1.98
C TYR A 390 22.43 -8.60 -3.36
N LYS A 391 23.33 -9.56 -3.63
CA LYS A 391 24.05 -9.67 -4.92
C LYS A 391 23.27 -10.45 -5.97
N GLU A 392 22.28 -11.24 -5.57
CA GLU A 392 21.52 -12.10 -6.46
C GLU A 392 20.30 -11.36 -7.03
N LYS A 393 20.01 -11.60 -8.31
CA LYS A 393 18.81 -11.02 -8.96
C LYS A 393 17.51 -11.67 -8.49
N ILE A 394 17.58 -12.96 -8.16
CA ILE A 394 16.42 -13.77 -7.77
C ILE A 394 16.79 -14.44 -6.46
N VAL A 395 16.13 -14.02 -5.38
CA VAL A 395 16.34 -14.58 -4.04
C VAL A 395 15.29 -15.66 -3.79
N PRO A 396 15.68 -16.88 -3.35
CA PRO A 396 14.73 -17.92 -3.01
C PRO A 396 13.73 -17.48 -1.94
N ARG A 397 12.47 -17.94 -2.02
CA ARG A 397 11.42 -17.53 -1.06
C ARG A 397 11.76 -17.89 0.38
N LEU A 398 12.37 -19.05 0.61
CA LEU A 398 12.92 -19.47 1.92
C LEU A 398 13.86 -18.42 2.52
N VAL A 399 14.79 -17.90 1.73
CA VAL A 399 15.77 -16.89 2.16
C VAL A 399 15.07 -15.57 2.47
N ASP A 400 14.10 -15.19 1.66
CA ASP A 400 13.32 -13.97 1.86
C ASP A 400 12.49 -14.03 3.16
N MET A 401 11.84 -15.17 3.44
CA MET A 401 11.11 -15.40 4.70
C MET A 401 12.02 -15.33 5.93
N PHE A 402 13.24 -15.87 5.83
CA PHE A 402 14.23 -15.75 6.90
C PHE A 402 14.60 -14.28 7.15
N LEU A 403 14.94 -13.53 6.08
CA LEU A 403 15.40 -12.15 6.20
C LEU A 403 14.31 -11.17 6.64
N LYS A 404 13.07 -11.35 6.19
CA LYS A 404 11.95 -10.45 6.47
C LYS A 404 11.18 -10.78 7.74
N TYR A 405 10.99 -12.07 8.03
CA TYR A 405 10.06 -12.52 9.07
C TYR A 405 10.72 -13.32 10.20
N GLY A 406 11.95 -13.79 10.02
CA GLY A 406 12.65 -14.60 11.03
C GLY A 406 12.26 -16.09 11.00
N TYR A 407 11.76 -16.59 9.87
CA TYR A 407 11.55 -18.02 9.64
C TYR A 407 12.90 -18.74 9.53
N ALA A 408 13.08 -19.89 10.19
CA ALA A 408 14.35 -20.62 10.13
C ALA A 408 14.24 -22.14 9.92
N ASP A 409 13.16 -22.77 10.38
CA ASP A 409 13.00 -24.23 10.32
C ASP A 409 11.50 -24.58 10.24
N GLU A 410 11.15 -25.50 9.34
CA GLU A 410 9.78 -25.94 9.09
C GLU A 410 9.15 -26.65 10.29
N ARG A 411 9.95 -27.29 11.16
CA ARG A 411 9.46 -28.06 12.32
C ARG A 411 9.03 -27.18 13.49
N LEU A 412 9.37 -25.89 13.46
CA LEU A 412 8.98 -24.94 14.50
C LEU A 412 7.57 -24.38 14.28
N LEU A 413 7.02 -24.48 13.07
CA LEU A 413 5.69 -23.99 12.71
C LEU A 413 4.76 -25.14 12.34
N THR A 414 3.45 -24.91 12.36
CA THR A 414 2.48 -25.83 11.75
C THR A 414 2.47 -25.65 10.23
N LYS A 415 1.93 -26.64 9.50
CA LYS A 415 1.77 -26.55 8.03
C LYS A 415 0.97 -25.34 7.60
N ASP A 416 -0.15 -25.07 8.28
CA ASP A 416 -0.94 -23.85 8.07
C ASP A 416 -0.11 -22.57 8.25
N GLN A 417 0.73 -22.51 9.29
CA GLN A 417 1.52 -21.32 9.60
C GLN A 417 2.60 -21.05 8.56
N TYR A 418 3.39 -22.04 8.14
CA TYR A 418 4.42 -21.76 7.14
C TYR A 418 3.84 -21.55 5.74
N LEU A 419 2.67 -22.13 5.41
CA LEU A 419 1.95 -21.86 4.15
C LEU A 419 1.48 -20.41 4.10
N SER A 420 0.77 -19.95 5.14
CA SER A 420 0.34 -18.55 5.23
C SER A 420 1.53 -17.58 5.23
N LEU A 421 2.66 -17.94 5.83
CA LEU A 421 3.87 -17.12 5.78
C LEU A 421 4.54 -17.13 4.39
N TYR A 422 4.52 -18.27 3.70
CA TYR A 422 5.11 -18.41 2.37
C TYR A 422 4.36 -17.57 1.33
N PHE A 423 3.03 -17.56 1.37
CA PHE A 423 2.20 -16.77 0.44
C PHE A 423 1.90 -15.36 0.93
N LEU A 424 2.50 -14.93 2.04
CA LEU A 424 2.30 -13.58 2.57
C LEU A 424 2.82 -12.54 1.58
N GLU A 425 1.91 -11.75 1.03
CA GLU A 425 2.25 -10.66 0.11
C GLU A 425 2.79 -9.46 0.90
N ASP A 426 3.92 -8.91 0.45
CA ASP A 426 4.38 -7.60 0.92
C ASP A 426 3.59 -6.55 0.14
N ASN A 427 2.63 -5.90 0.79
CA ASN A 427 1.92 -4.78 0.15
C ASN A 427 2.91 -3.66 -0.14
N SER A 428 3.05 -3.32 -1.42
CA SER A 428 3.82 -2.15 -1.87
C SER A 428 3.30 -0.88 -1.20
N GLN A 429 4.20 0.04 -0.86
CA GLN A 429 3.79 1.35 -0.38
C GLN A 429 2.89 2.01 -1.43
N SER A 430 1.71 2.50 -1.00
CA SER A 430 0.86 3.28 -1.89
C SER A 430 1.51 4.63 -2.15
N GLU A 431 1.30 5.20 -3.35
CA GLU A 431 1.79 6.54 -3.71
C GLU A 431 1.28 7.64 -2.75
N GLN A 432 0.24 7.35 -1.96
CA GLN A 432 -0.37 8.26 -0.97
C GLN A 432 0.04 7.99 0.49
N SER A 433 1.07 7.18 0.75
CA SER A 433 1.51 6.87 2.13
C SER A 433 2.24 8.04 2.80
N PHE A 434 1.92 8.36 4.06
CA PHE A 434 2.58 9.42 4.84
C PHE A 434 3.99 9.03 5.28
N CYS A 435 4.11 7.85 5.91
CA CYS A 435 5.34 7.31 6.44
C CYS A 435 5.86 6.20 5.54
N THR A 436 7.17 6.21 5.30
CA THR A 436 7.86 5.12 4.61
C THR A 436 8.06 3.96 5.59
N VAL A 437 7.50 2.80 5.26
CA VAL A 437 7.56 1.58 6.08
C VAL A 437 8.47 0.57 5.40
N TYR A 438 9.52 0.13 6.11
CA TYR A 438 10.50 -0.82 5.64
C TYR A 438 10.42 -2.11 6.45
N ASN A 439 10.60 -3.26 5.80
CA ASN A 439 11.07 -4.44 6.55
C ASN A 439 12.56 -4.30 6.87
N ILE A 440 13.06 -5.11 7.80
CA ILE A 440 14.46 -5.01 8.24
C ILE A 440 15.47 -5.23 7.09
N LYS A 441 15.14 -6.08 6.10
CA LYS A 441 16.01 -6.34 4.94
C LYS A 441 16.15 -5.09 4.07
N GLU A 442 15.05 -4.41 3.77
CA GLU A 442 15.05 -3.13 3.04
C GLU A 442 15.81 -2.05 3.80
N TRP A 443 15.59 -1.94 5.10
CA TRP A 443 16.28 -0.98 5.93
C TRP A 443 17.81 -1.17 5.89
N LEU A 444 18.27 -2.41 6.09
CA LEU A 444 19.70 -2.75 6.04
C LEU A 444 20.29 -2.53 4.64
N THR A 445 19.49 -2.69 3.59
CA THR A 445 19.88 -2.38 2.20
C THR A 445 20.16 -0.89 2.03
N LEU A 446 19.28 -0.01 2.53
CA LEU A 446 19.47 1.44 2.47
C LEU A 446 20.70 1.91 3.25
N VAL A 447 21.01 1.26 4.38
CA VAL A 447 22.23 1.54 5.16
C VAL A 447 23.48 1.05 4.43
N TYR A 448 23.42 -0.15 3.83
CA TYR A 448 24.52 -0.72 3.05
C TYR A 448 24.86 0.12 1.82
N GLU A 449 23.84 0.61 1.11
CA GLU A 449 24.00 1.48 -0.06
C GLU A 449 24.39 2.93 0.30
N GLY A 450 24.35 3.28 1.59
CA GLY A 450 24.67 4.63 2.08
C GLY A 450 23.57 5.67 1.82
N GLN A 451 22.37 5.25 1.41
CA GLN A 451 21.21 6.13 1.27
C GLN A 451 20.71 6.63 2.62
N LYS A 452 20.77 5.78 3.66
CA LYS A 452 20.45 6.12 5.06
C LYS A 452 21.68 5.93 5.94
N ALA A 453 21.90 6.85 6.88
CA ALA A 453 22.98 6.72 7.86
C ALA A 453 22.66 5.63 8.91
N PRO A 454 23.67 4.93 9.47
CA PRO A 454 23.43 4.02 10.60
C PRO A 454 22.77 4.72 11.79
N SER A 455 22.01 3.97 12.57
CA SER A 455 21.25 4.46 13.72
C SER A 455 22.17 4.85 14.87
N LYS A 456 21.74 5.81 15.69
CA LYS A 456 22.46 6.17 16.92
C LYS A 456 22.52 4.96 17.85
N ASN A 457 23.51 4.93 18.75
CA ASN A 457 23.60 3.92 19.79
C ASN A 457 22.80 4.27 21.06
N GLU A 458 22.80 3.39 22.06
CA GLU A 458 22.14 3.58 23.36
C GLU A 458 22.63 4.83 24.14
N PHE A 459 23.76 5.42 23.75
CA PHE A 459 24.33 6.64 24.33
C PHE A 459 24.05 7.89 23.49
N ASP A 460 23.14 7.80 22.51
CA ASP A 460 22.77 8.89 21.58
C ASP A 460 23.94 9.37 20.69
N LEU A 461 24.98 8.54 20.51
CA LEU A 461 26.11 8.84 19.64
C LEU A 461 25.84 8.42 18.20
N GLU A 462 26.14 9.31 17.25
CA GLU A 462 26.12 8.98 15.82
C GLU A 462 27.29 8.03 15.46
N TYR A 463 27.18 7.31 14.34
CA TYR A 463 28.21 6.36 13.91
C TYR A 463 29.64 6.94 13.82
N PRO A 464 29.86 8.16 13.26
CA PRO A 464 31.19 8.75 13.26
C PRO A 464 31.72 9.09 14.66
N GLU A 465 30.83 9.47 15.58
CA GLU A 465 31.19 9.80 16.97
C GLU A 465 31.53 8.53 17.74
N TYR A 466 30.78 7.46 17.52
CA TYR A 466 31.07 6.14 18.06
C TYR A 466 32.46 5.64 17.63
N ILE A 467 32.81 5.75 16.34
CA ILE A 467 34.16 5.39 15.86
C ILE A 467 35.22 6.26 16.52
N THR A 468 34.98 7.56 16.66
CA THR A 468 35.91 8.47 17.33
C THR A 468 36.12 8.10 18.80
N ASP A 469 35.06 7.67 19.49
CA ASP A 469 35.16 7.20 20.86
C ASP A 469 35.94 5.88 20.98
N LEU A 470 35.73 4.92 20.05
CA LEU A 470 36.54 3.71 19.98
C LEU A 470 38.04 4.01 19.79
N LYS A 471 38.36 5.01 18.97
CA LYS A 471 39.74 5.51 18.81
C LYS A 471 40.27 6.07 20.13
N ARG A 472 39.49 6.91 20.82
CA ARG A 472 39.85 7.49 22.13
C ARG A 472 40.10 6.42 23.19
N GLN A 473 39.34 5.31 23.14
CA GLN A 473 39.52 4.15 24.00
C GLN A 473 40.68 3.22 23.59
N GLY A 474 41.38 3.52 22.48
CA GLY A 474 42.50 2.72 21.98
C GLY A 474 42.11 1.39 21.34
N ARG A 475 40.82 1.19 21.00
CA ARG A 475 40.34 -0.07 20.38
C ARG A 475 40.60 -0.15 18.88
N ILE A 476 40.81 0.98 18.22
CA ILE A 476 41.08 1.08 16.77
C ILE A 476 42.15 2.14 16.49
N LYS A 477 42.90 1.96 15.39
CA LYS A 477 43.96 2.89 14.92
C LYS A 477 43.40 3.94 13.96
N GLU A 478 44.13 5.05 13.79
CA GLU A 478 43.77 6.16 12.89
C GLU A 478 43.44 5.72 11.45
N LYS A 479 44.19 4.75 10.91
CA LYS A 479 43.96 4.21 9.56
C LYS A 479 42.67 3.40 9.47
N GLU A 480 42.28 2.73 10.55
CA GLU A 480 41.07 1.91 10.62
C GLU A 480 39.81 2.79 10.76
N VAL A 481 39.93 3.95 11.41
CA VAL A 481 38.85 4.94 11.50
C VAL A 481 38.37 5.38 10.11
N GLN A 482 39.29 5.74 9.22
CA GLN A 482 38.93 6.18 7.87
C GLN A 482 38.30 5.06 7.03
N LEU A 483 38.80 3.83 7.20
CA LEU A 483 38.22 2.66 6.56
C LEU A 483 36.79 2.42 7.04
N TRP A 484 36.55 2.41 8.36
CA TRP A 484 35.23 2.09 8.92
C TRP A 484 34.18 3.16 8.62
N LEU A 485 34.57 4.43 8.47
CA LEU A 485 33.66 5.50 8.07
C LEU A 485 33.14 5.33 6.63
N THR A 486 33.92 4.67 5.77
CA THR A 486 33.62 4.54 4.33
C THR A 486 33.12 3.16 3.95
N ASP A 487 33.54 2.10 4.66
CA ASP A 487 33.20 0.71 4.36
C ASP A 487 31.72 0.36 4.62
N PRO A 488 30.94 0.03 3.58
CA PRO A 488 29.56 -0.42 3.70
C PRO A 488 29.36 -1.61 4.62
N LEU A 489 30.29 -2.56 4.63
CA LEU A 489 30.20 -3.78 5.44
C LEU A 489 30.30 -3.46 6.94
N LYS A 490 31.14 -2.47 7.31
CA LYS A 490 31.28 -2.03 8.71
C LYS A 490 30.07 -1.24 9.20
N LYS A 491 29.42 -0.49 8.32
CA LYS A 491 28.15 0.19 8.61
C LYS A 491 27.03 -0.82 8.83
N LEU A 492 26.94 -1.82 7.95
CA LEU A 492 25.96 -2.89 8.05
C LEU A 492 26.14 -3.70 9.34
N ASP A 493 27.35 -4.17 9.63
CA ASP A 493 27.65 -4.93 10.84
C ASP A 493 27.29 -4.12 12.10
N TYR A 494 27.66 -2.84 12.13
CA TYR A 494 27.26 -1.94 13.21
C TYR A 494 25.74 -1.83 13.35
N GLU A 495 25.00 -1.62 12.25
CA GLU A 495 23.54 -1.50 12.30
C GLU A 495 22.87 -2.79 12.81
N ILE A 496 23.39 -3.95 12.39
CA ILE A 496 22.91 -5.27 12.83
C ILE A 496 23.13 -5.43 14.34
N GLN A 497 24.33 -5.13 14.86
CA GLN A 497 24.65 -5.32 16.27
C GLN A 497 24.01 -4.26 17.18
N ASN A 498 23.95 -3.01 16.73
CA ASN A 498 23.47 -1.87 17.51
C ASN A 498 21.94 -1.79 17.52
N MET A 499 21.32 -1.63 16.35
CA MET A 499 19.90 -1.35 16.25
C MET A 499 19.11 -2.64 16.09
N PHE A 500 19.43 -3.48 15.11
CA PHE A 500 18.60 -4.63 14.77
C PHE A 500 18.54 -5.64 15.92
N LYS A 501 19.69 -6.17 16.38
CA LYS A 501 19.75 -7.21 17.41
C LYS A 501 19.08 -6.80 18.71
N TYR A 502 19.31 -5.57 19.16
CA TYR A 502 18.71 -5.05 20.37
C TYR A 502 17.19 -4.86 20.21
N ASN A 503 16.77 -4.21 19.12
CA ASN A 503 15.39 -3.83 18.95
C ASN A 503 14.48 -4.97 18.55
N ASN A 504 15.00 -5.98 17.84
CA ASN A 504 14.27 -7.22 17.57
C ASN A 504 13.83 -7.87 18.89
N ARG A 505 14.69 -7.83 19.92
CA ARG A 505 14.33 -8.31 21.26
C ARG A 505 13.33 -7.42 21.97
N THR A 506 13.46 -6.09 21.90
CA THR A 506 12.61 -5.18 22.69
C THR A 506 11.22 -4.95 22.09
N THR A 507 11.06 -5.01 20.76
CA THR A 507 9.74 -4.91 20.11
C THR A 507 8.89 -6.15 20.35
N SER A 508 9.51 -7.31 20.61
CA SER A 508 8.77 -8.52 21.03
C SER A 508 7.97 -8.31 22.32
N GLY A 509 8.42 -7.42 23.22
CA GLY A 509 7.86 -7.24 24.56
C GLY A 509 8.25 -8.35 25.55
N GLN A 510 8.81 -9.46 25.08
CA GLN A 510 9.17 -10.63 25.87
C GLN A 510 10.69 -10.77 26.03
N ILE A 511 11.33 -9.78 26.63
CA ILE A 511 12.80 -9.64 26.65
C ILE A 511 13.53 -10.89 27.22
N MET A 512 12.96 -11.56 28.22
CA MET A 512 13.60 -12.71 28.91
C MET A 512 13.49 -14.04 28.15
N THR A 513 12.45 -14.18 27.34
CA THR A 513 12.12 -15.41 26.60
C THR A 513 12.33 -15.27 25.10
N PHE A 514 12.76 -14.09 24.65
CA PHE A 514 12.98 -13.77 23.25
C PHE A 514 13.99 -14.71 22.58
N VAL A 515 13.67 -15.05 21.34
CA VAL A 515 14.52 -15.74 20.38
C VAL A 515 14.18 -15.21 18.98
N PRO A 516 15.17 -14.93 18.10
CA PRO A 516 14.92 -14.36 16.78
C PRO A 516 14.52 -15.45 15.76
N VAL A 517 13.65 -16.38 16.16
CA VAL A 517 13.14 -17.46 15.32
C VAL A 517 11.66 -17.65 15.61
N LEU A 518 10.85 -17.73 14.55
CA LEU A 518 9.42 -17.97 14.67
C LEU A 518 9.12 -19.40 15.13
N HIS A 519 8.16 -19.57 16.05
CA HIS A 519 7.64 -20.88 16.44
C HIS A 519 6.13 -20.84 16.73
N LYS A 520 5.51 -22.02 16.65
CA LYS A 520 4.05 -22.20 16.69
C LYS A 520 3.38 -21.60 17.92
N ASP A 521 4.07 -21.61 19.06
CA ASP A 521 3.52 -21.17 20.35
C ASP A 521 3.49 -19.64 20.51
N GLN A 522 4.01 -18.87 19.53
CA GLN A 522 3.96 -17.40 19.53
C GLN A 522 2.68 -16.84 18.91
N TRP A 523 1.92 -17.65 18.17
CA TRP A 523 0.77 -17.21 17.39
C TRP A 523 -0.52 -17.32 18.20
N ASN A 524 -1.14 -16.18 18.49
CA ASN A 524 -2.45 -16.11 19.17
C ASN A 524 -3.63 -15.99 18.20
N SER A 525 -3.35 -15.75 16.91
CA SER A 525 -4.35 -15.56 15.86
C SER A 525 -3.75 -15.94 14.50
N ASN A 526 -4.54 -15.79 13.42
CA ASN A 526 -4.05 -15.99 12.06
C ASN A 526 -2.94 -14.96 11.72
N ILE A 527 -1.90 -15.43 11.04
CA ILE A 527 -0.74 -14.68 10.55
C ILE A 527 -1.16 -13.43 9.78
N GLU A 528 -2.10 -13.53 8.84
CA GLU A 528 -2.54 -12.41 7.97
C GLU A 528 -3.15 -11.26 8.78
N ARG A 529 -3.87 -11.60 9.84
CA ARG A 529 -4.47 -10.62 10.76
C ARG A 529 -3.38 -9.91 11.56
N MET A 530 -2.42 -10.67 12.08
CA MET A 530 -1.33 -10.15 12.91
C MET A 530 -0.27 -9.38 12.10
N TYR A 531 -0.11 -9.68 10.81
CA TYR A 531 0.89 -9.08 9.95
C TYR A 531 0.68 -7.56 9.81
N LEU A 532 1.74 -6.81 10.07
CA LEU A 532 1.80 -5.37 9.88
C LEU A 532 2.40 -5.06 8.51
N ASN A 533 1.61 -4.41 7.67
CA ASN A 533 2.02 -3.91 6.37
C ASN A 533 2.01 -2.37 6.34
N ALA A 534 2.53 -1.78 5.27
CA ALA A 534 2.62 -0.33 5.12
C ALA A 534 1.26 0.37 5.23
N GLN A 535 0.20 -0.25 4.72
CA GLN A 535 -1.16 0.28 4.74
C GLN A 535 -1.73 0.36 6.16
N LYS A 536 -1.75 -0.76 6.91
CA LYS A 536 -2.25 -0.81 8.30
C LYS A 536 -1.54 0.21 9.20
N VAL A 537 -0.22 0.39 9.00
CA VAL A 537 0.57 1.38 9.74
C VAL A 537 0.19 2.81 9.35
N ASN A 538 0.11 3.11 8.05
CA ASN A 538 -0.23 4.46 7.58
C ASN A 538 -1.68 4.85 7.90
N ASP A 539 -2.64 3.92 7.86
CA ASP A 539 -4.01 4.15 8.27
C ASP A 539 -4.08 4.50 9.76
N ALA A 540 -3.30 3.79 10.59
CA ALA A 540 -3.19 4.10 12.01
C ALA A 540 -2.55 5.48 12.24
N VAL A 541 -1.47 5.81 11.52
CA VAL A 541 -0.84 7.15 11.58
C VAL A 541 -1.84 8.24 11.16
N ALA A 542 -2.56 8.05 10.05
CA ALA A 542 -3.55 9.00 9.54
C ALA A 542 -4.66 9.25 10.56
N SER A 543 -5.15 8.19 11.22
CA SER A 543 -6.15 8.30 12.29
C SER A 543 -5.66 9.16 13.46
N LEU A 544 -4.38 9.07 13.81
CA LEU A 544 -3.77 9.85 14.89
C LEU A 544 -3.51 11.30 14.48
N LEU A 545 -3.14 11.55 13.22
CA LEU A 545 -2.95 12.92 12.70
C LEU A 545 -4.25 13.71 12.61
N ARG A 546 -5.40 13.05 12.47
CA ARG A 546 -6.72 13.71 12.60
C ARG A 546 -6.97 14.22 14.02
N ILE A 547 -6.27 13.68 15.02
CA ILE A 547 -6.35 14.11 16.41
C ILE A 547 -5.24 15.12 16.71
N ASP A 548 -3.98 14.68 16.64
CA ASP A 548 -2.78 15.50 16.86
C ASP A 548 -2.07 15.78 15.54
N TYR A 549 -2.57 16.77 14.81
CA TYR A 549 -2.08 17.13 13.48
C TYR A 549 -0.65 17.67 13.49
N SER A 550 -0.18 18.20 14.63
CA SER A 550 1.08 18.95 14.72
C SER A 550 2.30 18.16 15.15
N ILE A 551 2.15 16.84 15.34
CA ILE A 551 3.21 16.00 15.90
C ILE A 551 4.49 15.95 15.06
N PHE A 552 4.33 15.99 13.73
CA PHE A 552 5.43 15.93 12.77
C PHE A 552 5.80 17.29 12.18
N ASP A 553 5.21 18.37 12.69
CA ASP A 553 5.52 19.72 12.23
C ASP A 553 6.85 20.20 12.82
N ARG A 554 7.66 20.83 11.98
CA ARG A 554 8.99 21.31 12.32
C ARG A 554 9.12 22.77 11.92
N GLU A 555 9.40 23.63 12.89
CA GLU A 555 9.79 25.02 12.64
C GLU A 555 11.28 25.03 12.24
N LEU A 556 11.56 25.34 10.96
CA LEU A 556 12.90 25.31 10.37
C LEU A 556 13.31 26.71 9.91
N LEU A 557 14.62 26.97 9.92
CA LEU A 557 15.18 28.17 9.32
C LEU A 557 15.37 27.96 7.82
N TYR A 558 14.60 28.71 7.04
CA TYR A 558 14.68 28.80 5.59
C TYR A 558 15.56 29.97 5.16
N ALA A 559 16.44 29.73 4.20
CA ALA A 559 17.29 30.74 3.59
C ALA A 559 17.40 30.47 2.09
N ASP A 560 17.10 31.48 1.28
CA ASP A 560 17.18 31.43 -0.18
C ASP A 560 17.99 32.63 -0.68
N LYS A 561 19.20 32.35 -1.17
CA LYS A 561 20.13 33.39 -1.64
C LYS A 561 19.67 34.02 -2.95
N GLU A 562 18.96 33.28 -3.81
CA GLU A 562 18.49 33.77 -5.11
C GLU A 562 17.33 34.75 -4.92
N LYS A 563 16.43 34.41 -4.00
CA LYS A 563 15.28 35.26 -3.63
C LYS A 563 15.59 36.30 -2.55
N ARG A 564 16.87 36.48 -2.18
CA ARG A 564 17.35 37.43 -1.14
C ARG A 564 16.78 37.18 0.26
N ILE A 565 16.29 35.99 0.55
CA ILE A 565 15.77 35.59 1.86
C ILE A 565 16.95 35.12 2.72
N ILE A 566 17.30 35.93 3.72
CA ILE A 566 18.47 35.66 4.56
C ILE A 566 18.18 34.54 5.58
N LYS A 567 17.12 34.69 6.38
CA LYS A 567 16.67 33.70 7.39
C LYS A 567 15.21 33.96 7.75
N GLU A 568 14.32 33.03 7.45
CA GLU A 568 12.91 33.06 7.88
C GLU A 568 12.50 31.71 8.47
N TYR A 569 11.49 31.70 9.34
CA TYR A 569 10.97 30.46 9.90
C TYR A 569 9.85 29.91 9.03
N ILE A 570 9.98 28.65 8.62
CA ILE A 570 8.93 27.90 7.90
C ILE A 570 8.49 26.69 8.72
N ILE A 571 7.28 26.20 8.46
CA ILE A 571 6.80 24.94 9.02
C ILE A 571 6.83 23.87 7.94
N LYS A 572 7.56 22.79 8.22
CA LYS A 572 7.64 21.62 7.34
C LYS A 572 7.21 20.36 8.08
N LYS A 573 6.41 19.53 7.42
CA LYS A 573 6.05 18.19 7.90
C LYS A 573 7.16 17.20 7.58
N ILE A 574 7.67 16.51 8.61
CA ILE A 574 8.72 15.50 8.46
C ILE A 574 8.25 14.21 9.14
N TYR A 575 7.85 13.25 8.31
CA TYR A 575 7.38 11.95 8.75
C TYR A 575 8.53 11.02 9.15
N PRO A 576 8.31 10.11 10.11
CA PRO A 576 9.29 9.12 10.56
C PRO A 576 9.50 8.00 9.51
N ASP A 577 10.70 7.45 9.47
CA ASP A 577 10.96 6.13 8.89
C ASP A 577 10.46 5.05 9.88
N ILE A 578 9.63 4.12 9.42
CA ILE A 578 9.11 3.01 10.24
C ILE A 578 9.77 1.72 9.80
N ILE A 579 10.34 0.95 10.73
CA ILE A 579 11.07 -0.29 10.44
C ILE A 579 10.39 -1.45 11.17
N LEU A 580 10.03 -2.47 10.41
CA LEU A 580 9.41 -3.70 10.90
C LEU A 580 10.48 -4.73 11.26
N MET A 581 10.46 -5.16 12.52
CA MET A 581 11.36 -6.17 13.07
C MET A 581 10.81 -7.57 12.80
N PRO A 582 11.66 -8.56 12.45
CA PRO A 582 11.26 -9.93 12.13
C PRO A 582 10.92 -10.73 13.39
N ASN A 583 9.84 -10.33 14.07
CA ASN A 583 9.31 -11.00 15.25
C ASN A 583 7.80 -10.78 15.40
N ILE A 584 7.23 -11.58 16.28
CA ILE A 584 5.91 -11.38 16.86
C ILE A 584 6.09 -10.58 18.15
N GLY A 585 5.40 -9.45 18.25
CA GLY A 585 5.61 -8.51 19.35
C GLY A 585 4.39 -7.70 19.73
N SER A 586 4.51 -7.08 20.89
CA SER A 586 3.44 -6.29 21.53
C SER A 586 3.85 -4.85 21.82
N ASN A 587 5.08 -4.46 21.45
CA ASN A 587 5.67 -3.18 21.84
C ASN A 587 6.28 -2.44 20.65
N GLY A 588 6.08 -1.12 20.64
CA GLY A 588 6.65 -0.21 19.67
C GLY A 588 7.74 0.66 20.30
N ILE A 589 8.83 0.87 19.57
CA ILE A 589 10.00 1.61 20.04
C ILE A 589 10.20 2.87 19.21
N MET A 590 10.38 4.00 19.91
CA MET A 590 10.89 5.23 19.32
C MET A 590 12.41 5.21 19.52
N TRP A 591 13.17 4.85 18.48
CA TRP A 591 14.62 4.63 18.62
C TRP A 591 15.39 5.96 18.62
N GLN A 592 15.06 6.86 17.71
CA GLN A 592 15.65 8.19 17.62
C GLN A 592 14.66 9.19 17.04
N GLU A 593 14.68 10.40 17.58
CA GLU A 593 13.81 11.51 17.20
C GLU A 593 14.32 12.28 15.97
N ILE A 594 15.63 12.24 15.74
CA ILE A 594 16.31 12.79 14.55
C ILE A 594 17.43 11.84 14.12
N SER A 595 17.67 11.75 12.81
CA SER A 595 18.69 10.86 12.23
C SER A 595 20.05 11.53 12.05
N SER A 596 20.13 12.85 12.22
CA SER A 596 21.38 13.61 12.17
C SER A 596 21.27 14.82 13.09
N LYS A 597 22.38 15.49 13.39
CA LYS A 597 22.38 16.81 14.08
C LYS A 597 21.48 17.87 13.45
N ARG A 598 21.05 17.69 12.19
CA ARG A 598 20.06 18.57 11.57
C ARG A 598 18.66 18.22 12.07
N ARG A 599 17.97 19.25 12.56
CA ARG A 599 16.61 19.16 13.14
C ARG A 599 15.52 18.88 12.11
N ASP A 600 15.86 18.91 10.82
CA ASP A 600 15.00 18.59 9.69
C ASP A 600 15.10 17.11 9.25
N SER A 601 15.85 16.28 9.99
CA SER A 601 16.00 14.86 9.67
C SER A 601 14.88 14.00 10.27
N SER A 602 14.57 12.89 9.59
CA SER A 602 13.50 11.97 9.98
C SER A 602 13.83 11.19 11.25
N ALA A 603 12.79 10.82 12.00
CA ALA A 603 12.85 9.94 13.16
C ALA A 603 12.83 8.47 12.74
N ARG A 604 13.16 7.54 13.65
CA ARG A 604 13.06 6.08 13.39
C ARG A 604 12.20 5.39 14.43
N PHE A 605 11.08 4.83 13.98
CA PHE A 605 10.17 4.06 14.81
C PHE A 605 10.26 2.60 14.42
N LEU A 606 10.27 1.72 15.43
CA LEU A 606 10.43 0.29 15.24
C LEU A 606 9.19 -0.43 15.75
N LEU A 607 8.62 -1.27 14.90
CA LEU A 607 7.44 -2.08 15.19
C LEU A 607 7.76 -3.55 14.94
N PRO A 608 7.07 -4.50 15.57
CA PRO A 608 7.16 -5.91 15.17
C PRO A 608 6.50 -6.12 13.79
N SER A 609 6.92 -7.14 13.04
CA SER A 609 6.26 -7.51 11.76
C SER A 609 4.90 -8.16 12.01
N PHE A 610 4.72 -8.78 13.18
CA PHE A 610 3.46 -9.39 13.57
C PHE A 610 3.05 -8.91 14.97
N THR A 611 1.79 -8.52 15.14
CA THR A 611 1.25 -8.11 16.44
C THR A 611 -0.23 -8.44 16.55
N ASP A 612 -0.66 -8.86 17.74
CA ASP A 612 -2.07 -8.96 18.12
C ASP A 612 -2.56 -7.70 18.85
N VAL A 613 -1.66 -6.78 19.16
CA VAL A 613 -1.95 -5.53 19.87
C VAL A 613 -2.52 -4.49 18.91
N ASN A 614 -3.42 -3.66 19.41
CA ASN A 614 -3.92 -2.51 18.66
C ASN A 614 -2.78 -1.56 18.23
N VAL A 615 -2.56 -1.47 16.92
CA VAL A 615 -1.47 -0.69 16.31
C VAL A 615 -1.59 0.80 16.65
N THR A 616 -2.80 1.36 16.60
CA THR A 616 -3.07 2.75 16.95
C THR A 616 -2.63 3.06 18.38
N GLY A 617 -2.99 2.22 19.36
CA GLY A 617 -2.56 2.38 20.75
C GLY A 617 -1.05 2.27 20.94
N MET A 618 -0.40 1.36 20.22
CA MET A 618 1.07 1.25 20.19
C MET A 618 1.73 2.50 19.62
N LEU A 619 1.20 3.05 18.52
CA LEU A 619 1.68 4.29 17.91
C LEU A 619 1.43 5.52 18.78
N VAL A 620 0.30 5.62 19.50
CA VAL A 620 0.04 6.71 20.47
C VAL A 620 1.15 6.79 21.50
N ARG A 621 1.63 5.66 22.02
CA ARG A 621 2.74 5.63 22.97
C ARG A 621 4.06 6.05 22.35
N ILE A 622 4.35 5.62 21.12
CA ILE A 622 5.52 6.08 20.36
C ILE A 622 5.45 7.60 20.15
N PHE A 623 4.28 8.11 19.77
CA PHE A 623 4.02 9.52 19.50
C PHE A 623 4.21 10.39 20.75
N GLY A 624 3.72 9.93 21.90
CA GLY A 624 3.98 10.58 23.19
C GLY A 624 5.48 10.63 23.52
N ARG A 625 6.21 9.51 23.32
CA ARG A 625 7.68 9.50 23.53
C ARG A 625 8.38 10.45 22.57
N TYR A 626 7.96 10.46 21.31
CA TYR A 626 8.50 11.33 20.28
C TYR A 626 8.29 12.81 20.58
N ARG A 627 7.07 13.22 20.97
CA ARG A 627 6.74 14.58 21.41
C ARG A 627 7.68 15.05 22.52
N TRP A 628 7.90 14.19 23.51
CA TRP A 628 8.78 14.48 24.63
C TRP A 628 10.24 14.66 24.20
N GLU A 629 10.80 13.66 23.50
CA GLU A 629 12.22 13.69 23.12
C GLU A 629 12.51 14.77 22.09
N MET A 630 11.62 14.98 21.11
CA MET A 630 11.80 16.08 20.16
C MET A 630 11.81 17.44 20.86
N CYS A 631 10.90 17.68 21.82
CA CYS A 631 10.90 18.93 22.58
C CYS A 631 12.22 19.12 23.34
N ARG A 632 12.74 18.06 23.98
CA ARG A 632 14.07 18.09 24.62
C ARG A 632 15.19 18.45 23.62
N THR A 633 15.16 17.87 22.43
CA THR A 633 16.15 18.11 21.38
C THR A 633 16.07 19.54 20.81
N ILE A 634 14.87 20.12 20.72
CA ILE A 634 14.67 21.52 20.30
C ILE A 634 15.22 22.49 21.35
N GLU A 635 14.85 22.30 22.62
CA GLU A 635 15.20 23.20 23.74
C GLU A 635 16.65 23.02 24.24
N GLY A 636 17.30 21.89 23.93
CA GLY A 636 18.67 21.62 24.31
C GLY A 636 18.86 21.68 25.83
N THR A 637 19.76 22.53 26.32
CA THR A 637 20.03 22.66 27.76
C THR A 637 18.89 23.27 28.56
N ALA A 638 17.96 23.98 27.91
CA ALA A 638 16.85 24.67 28.55
C ALA A 638 15.60 23.79 28.73
N TRP A 639 15.67 22.50 28.37
CA TRP A 639 14.51 21.59 28.37
C TRP A 639 13.77 21.47 29.71
N ASN A 640 14.44 21.72 30.84
CA ASN A 640 13.88 21.69 32.18
C ASN A 640 13.96 23.06 32.89
N ASP A 641 14.17 24.15 32.15
CA ASP A 641 14.18 25.50 32.72
C ASP A 641 12.80 26.15 32.54
N ILE A 642 12.06 26.34 33.62
CA ILE A 642 10.73 26.96 33.60
C ILE A 642 10.73 28.42 33.12
N LYS A 643 11.89 29.09 33.12
CA LYS A 643 12.04 30.43 32.50
C LYS A 643 11.80 30.37 30.99
N HIS A 644 12.15 29.24 30.37
CA HIS A 644 11.90 28.92 28.98
C HIS A 644 10.73 27.94 28.92
N LYS A 645 9.51 28.49 28.85
CA LYS A 645 8.28 27.69 28.81
C LYS A 645 8.26 26.81 27.56
N SER A 646 8.23 25.50 27.79
CA SER A 646 8.11 24.46 26.80
C SER A 646 7.27 23.32 27.38
N LEU A 647 6.90 22.36 26.54
CA LEU A 647 6.18 21.16 26.97
C LEU A 647 6.92 20.45 28.10
N THR A 648 8.23 20.25 27.96
CA THR A 648 9.02 19.48 28.92
C THR A 648 9.28 20.25 30.20
N SER A 649 9.52 21.56 30.13
CA SER A 649 9.81 22.37 31.31
C SER A 649 8.59 22.57 32.19
N GLU A 650 7.43 22.90 31.61
CA GLU A 650 6.18 23.06 32.36
C GLU A 650 5.68 21.72 32.93
N TYR A 651 5.80 20.64 32.17
CA TYR A 651 5.37 19.32 32.65
C TYR A 651 6.29 18.78 33.76
N SER A 652 7.60 19.04 33.68
CA SER A 652 8.55 18.65 34.72
C SER A 652 8.35 19.48 36.01
N ASP A 653 8.08 20.78 35.89
CA ASP A 653 7.71 21.65 37.02
C ASP A 653 6.41 21.17 37.68
N TYR A 654 5.40 20.82 36.87
CA TYR A 654 4.15 20.21 37.35
C TYR A 654 4.42 18.95 38.21
N LEU A 655 5.23 18.02 37.70
CA LEU A 655 5.58 16.80 38.43
C LEU A 655 6.43 17.05 39.68
N GLN A 656 7.24 18.10 39.70
CA GLN A 656 8.07 18.44 40.86
C GLN A 656 7.25 19.10 41.98
N PHE A 657 6.31 19.97 41.63
CA PHE A 657 5.58 20.81 42.59
C PHE A 657 4.12 20.42 42.82
N TYR A 658 3.64 19.29 42.26
CA TYR A 658 2.25 18.84 42.40
C TYR A 658 1.74 18.77 43.86
N ARG A 659 2.62 18.43 44.83
CA ARG A 659 2.25 18.37 46.26
C ARG A 659 1.83 19.72 46.84
N LYS A 660 2.46 20.80 46.36
CA LYS A 660 2.23 22.18 46.80
C LYS A 660 1.15 22.90 45.97
N ASN A 661 0.67 22.27 44.90
CA ASN A 661 -0.34 22.87 44.02
C ASN A 661 -1.70 22.90 44.72
N LYS A 662 -2.26 24.11 44.88
CA LYS A 662 -3.55 24.37 45.54
C LYS A 662 -4.75 23.95 44.69
N GLU A 663 -4.57 23.75 43.39
CA GLU A 663 -5.63 23.37 42.45
C GLU A 663 -5.89 21.86 42.41
N LEU A 664 -5.05 21.05 43.07
CA LEU A 664 -5.20 19.60 43.15
C LEU A 664 -5.79 19.20 44.51
N SER A 665 -6.85 18.38 44.49
CA SER A 665 -7.36 17.72 45.69
C SER A 665 -6.37 16.66 46.20
N GLU A 666 -6.45 16.30 47.48
CA GLU A 666 -5.58 15.27 48.08
C GLU A 666 -5.70 13.92 47.37
N GLU A 667 -6.90 13.53 46.93
CA GLU A 667 -7.12 12.32 46.13
C GLU A 667 -6.37 12.36 44.78
N LYS A 668 -6.37 13.53 44.10
CA LYS A 668 -5.65 13.72 42.83
C LYS A 668 -4.14 13.69 43.03
N LYS A 669 -3.63 14.22 44.15
CA LYS A 669 -2.21 14.15 44.50
C LYS A 669 -1.75 12.70 44.73
N GLU A 670 -2.57 11.88 45.40
CA GLU A 670 -2.22 10.45 45.57
C GLU A 670 -2.27 9.69 44.24
N LYS A 671 -3.23 10.00 43.35
CA LYS A 671 -3.26 9.44 41.98
C LYS A 671 -1.99 9.78 41.19
N ILE A 672 -1.51 11.03 41.25
CA ILE A 672 -0.27 11.45 40.59
C ILE A 672 0.93 10.69 41.16
N LYS A 673 1.00 10.51 42.48
CA LYS A 673 2.05 9.72 43.13
C LYS A 673 2.08 8.27 42.64
N LEU A 674 0.90 7.63 42.51
CA LEU A 674 0.79 6.29 41.94
C LEU A 674 1.21 6.26 40.46
N GLN A 675 0.88 7.29 39.69
CA GLN A 675 1.30 7.42 38.30
C GLN A 675 2.83 7.60 38.16
N ILE A 676 3.46 8.38 39.04
CA ILE A 676 4.92 8.53 39.10
C ILE A 676 5.59 7.18 39.39
N GLN A 677 5.03 6.39 40.31
CA GLN A 677 5.50 5.03 40.58
C GLN A 677 5.36 4.13 39.35
N LYS A 678 4.21 4.17 38.66
CA LYS A 678 3.99 3.41 37.41
C LYS A 678 4.97 3.80 36.31
N GLY A 679 5.24 5.09 36.15
CA GLY A 679 6.23 5.63 35.21
C GLY A 679 7.69 5.45 35.65
N ARG A 680 7.96 4.69 36.72
CA ARG A 680 9.31 4.43 37.26
C ARG A 680 10.13 5.70 37.51
N ASN A 681 9.47 6.79 37.94
CA ASN A 681 10.05 8.13 38.11
C ASN A 681 10.61 8.78 36.82
N SER A 682 10.28 8.26 35.64
CA SER A 682 10.62 8.87 34.36
C SER A 682 9.54 9.87 33.95
N SER A 683 9.88 11.17 33.94
CA SER A 683 8.95 12.22 33.49
C SER A 683 8.39 11.94 32.10
N ARG A 684 9.20 11.35 31.22
CA ARG A 684 8.79 10.93 29.88
C ARG A 684 7.69 9.88 29.91
N GLU A 685 7.87 8.78 30.64
CA GLU A 685 6.86 7.71 30.67
C GLU A 685 5.58 8.17 31.39
N ILE A 686 5.69 9.08 32.37
CA ILE A 686 4.54 9.70 33.02
C ILE A 686 3.76 10.58 32.02
N PHE A 687 4.48 11.39 31.23
CA PHE A 687 3.90 12.17 30.14
C PHE A 687 3.19 11.29 29.11
N VAL A 688 3.79 10.17 28.71
CA VAL A 688 3.19 9.23 27.75
C VAL A 688 1.85 8.70 28.26
N ILE A 689 1.73 8.40 29.56
CA ILE A 689 0.46 7.94 30.15
C ILE A 689 -0.62 9.03 30.03
N ASP A 690 -0.27 10.29 30.29
CA ASP A 690 -1.22 11.41 30.15
C ASP A 690 -1.55 11.71 28.68
N TYR A 691 -0.56 11.62 27.79
CA TYR A 691 -0.75 11.78 26.35
C TYR A 691 -1.66 10.67 25.78
N GLU A 692 -1.53 9.42 26.24
CA GLU A 692 -2.44 8.33 25.86
C GLU A 692 -3.88 8.65 26.28
N GLN A 693 -4.09 9.25 27.45
CA GLN A 693 -5.42 9.69 27.88
C GLN A 693 -5.94 10.90 27.07
N TRP A 694 -5.05 11.82 26.70
CA TRP A 694 -5.35 12.97 25.85
C TRP A 694 -5.87 12.54 24.48
N MET A 695 -5.16 11.61 23.85
CA MET A 695 -5.49 11.09 22.52
C MET A 695 -6.74 10.20 22.52
N ASN A 696 -6.92 9.34 23.53
CA ASN A 696 -8.00 8.35 23.53
C ASN A 696 -9.32 8.83 24.15
N TYR A 697 -9.28 9.75 25.11
CA TYR A 697 -10.47 10.16 25.87
C TYR A 697 -10.78 11.66 25.74
N GLU A 698 -9.79 12.54 25.97
CA GLU A 698 -10.04 13.99 25.97
C GLU A 698 -10.37 14.51 24.55
N SER A 699 -9.83 13.88 23.50
CA SER A 699 -10.20 14.13 22.10
C SER A 699 -11.69 13.85 21.81
N MET A 700 -12.31 12.95 22.56
CA MET A 700 -13.74 12.62 22.49
C MET A 700 -14.59 13.43 23.48
N GLY A 701 -13.98 14.38 24.20
CA GLY A 701 -14.64 15.19 25.23
C GLY A 701 -14.81 14.50 26.59
N ALA A 702 -14.19 13.33 26.81
CA ALA A 702 -14.22 12.62 28.08
C ALA A 702 -13.08 13.10 29.00
N ILE A 703 -13.45 13.74 30.10
CA ILE A 703 -12.53 14.38 31.06
C ILE A 703 -11.85 13.31 31.93
N LYS A 704 -10.55 13.09 31.70
CA LYS A 704 -9.71 12.15 32.48
C LYS A 704 -8.52 12.83 33.15
N LEU A 705 -7.99 13.88 32.52
CA LEU A 705 -6.79 14.57 32.95
C LEU A 705 -7.04 15.64 34.01
N ASN A 706 -5.99 15.98 34.74
CA ASN A 706 -6.01 17.11 35.66
C ASN A 706 -5.97 18.44 34.88
N LYS A 707 -6.53 19.52 35.46
CA LYS A 707 -6.56 20.84 34.82
C LYS A 707 -5.16 21.33 34.36
N PRO A 708 -4.10 21.26 35.19
CA PRO A 708 -2.77 21.69 34.74
C PRO A 708 -2.23 20.89 33.55
N VAL A 709 -2.42 19.56 33.56
CA VAL A 709 -1.96 18.69 32.46
C VAL A 709 -2.73 18.98 31.18
N ARG A 710 -4.05 19.18 31.29
CA ARG A 710 -4.91 19.57 30.15
C ARG A 710 -4.46 20.88 29.52
N GLU A 711 -4.15 21.90 30.32
CA GLU A 711 -3.65 23.19 29.83
C GLU A 711 -2.30 23.06 29.11
N ILE A 712 -1.38 22.26 29.66
CA ILE A 712 -0.08 21.98 29.04
C ILE A 712 -0.29 21.30 27.68
N LEU A 713 -1.04 20.20 27.64
CA LEU A 713 -1.29 19.44 26.40
C LEU A 713 -2.08 20.23 25.37
N ALA A 714 -3.12 20.98 25.77
CA ALA A 714 -3.88 21.83 24.87
C ALA A 714 -3.03 22.93 24.22
N THR A 715 -1.92 23.32 24.85
CA THR A 715 -1.01 24.33 24.30
C THR A 715 0.01 23.74 23.34
N TYR A 716 0.64 22.63 23.71
CA TYR A 716 1.80 22.08 22.98
C TYR A 716 1.46 20.88 22.09
N CYS A 717 0.34 20.22 22.34
CA CYS A 717 -0.21 19.11 21.54
C CYS A 717 -1.67 19.43 21.17
N PRO A 718 -1.93 20.53 20.45
CA PRO A 718 -3.29 20.98 20.14
C PRO A 718 -4.02 19.96 19.26
N PHE A 719 -5.31 19.77 19.54
CA PHE A 719 -6.16 18.97 18.67
C PHE A 719 -6.41 19.67 17.32
N SER A 720 -6.77 18.89 16.31
CA SER A 720 -7.28 19.40 15.04
C SER A 720 -8.45 20.36 15.22
N LYS A 721 -8.64 21.25 14.25
CA LYS A 721 -9.71 22.26 14.26
C LYS A 721 -11.09 21.65 14.50
N GLU A 722 -11.39 20.55 13.80
CA GLU A 722 -12.67 19.82 13.91
C GLU A 722 -12.96 19.39 15.36
N ILE A 723 -11.98 18.75 16.01
CA ILE A 723 -12.13 18.30 17.40
C ILE A 723 -12.25 19.50 18.34
N ARG A 724 -11.44 20.54 18.15
CA ARG A 724 -11.49 21.75 18.99
C ARG A 724 -12.84 22.44 18.92
N GLU A 725 -13.44 22.56 17.74
CA GLU A 725 -14.76 23.16 17.57
C GLU A 725 -15.85 22.34 18.28
N HIS A 726 -15.77 21.01 18.21
CA HIS A 726 -16.69 20.12 18.90
C HIS A 726 -16.60 20.22 20.43
N ILE A 727 -15.39 20.17 21.00
CA ILE A 727 -15.21 20.13 22.46
C ILE A 727 -15.21 21.50 23.13
N LYS A 728 -15.07 22.61 22.38
CA LYS A 728 -15.09 23.98 22.90
C LYS A 728 -16.41 24.36 23.59
N MET A 729 -17.51 23.66 23.29
CA MET A 729 -18.80 23.83 23.96
C MET A 729 -18.73 23.54 25.47
N GLN A 730 -17.74 22.74 25.90
CA GLN A 730 -17.50 22.46 27.31
C GLN A 730 -16.60 23.54 27.94
N PRO A 731 -17.00 24.19 29.05
CA PRO A 731 -16.23 25.28 29.65
C PRO A 731 -14.79 24.94 30.03
N LEU A 732 -14.56 23.70 30.49
CA LEU A 732 -13.24 23.22 30.91
C LEU A 732 -12.22 23.15 29.76
N PHE A 733 -12.67 22.80 28.55
CA PHE A 733 -11.83 22.76 27.37
C PHE A 733 -11.60 24.16 26.80
N ASN A 734 -12.62 25.01 26.81
CA ASN A 734 -12.48 26.40 26.37
C ASN A 734 -11.48 27.18 27.24
N GLU A 735 -11.49 26.98 28.56
CA GLU A 735 -10.49 27.56 29.46
C GLU A 735 -9.08 27.04 29.14
N ALA A 736 -8.92 25.72 28.99
CA ALA A 736 -7.61 25.12 28.73
C ALA A 736 -7.00 25.55 27.38
N MET A 737 -7.82 25.75 26.35
CA MET A 737 -7.38 26.15 25.01
C MET A 737 -7.17 27.66 24.86
N ALA A 738 -7.57 28.48 25.85
CA ALA A 738 -7.46 29.93 25.75
C ALA A 738 -6.00 30.39 25.53
N ARG A 739 -5.02 29.69 26.13
CA ARG A 739 -3.58 29.97 25.93
C ARG A 739 -3.17 29.70 24.48
N TYR A 740 -3.49 28.52 23.96
CA TYR A 740 -3.23 28.15 22.57
C TYR A 740 -3.75 29.20 21.57
N TYR A 741 -5.02 29.64 21.71
CA TYR A 741 -5.59 30.65 20.81
C TYR A 741 -4.87 32.01 20.88
N ARG A 742 -4.45 32.45 22.08
CA ARG A 742 -3.69 33.69 22.23
C ARG A 742 -2.32 33.59 21.56
N ASP A 743 -1.61 32.48 21.77
CA ASP A 743 -0.28 32.25 21.21
C ASP A 743 -0.33 32.11 19.68
N LYS A 744 -1.35 31.39 19.17
CA LYS A 744 -1.65 31.28 17.73
C LYS A 744 -1.87 32.66 17.10
N GLN A 745 -2.74 33.49 17.68
CA GLN A 745 -3.01 34.84 17.16
C GLN A 745 -1.79 35.75 17.21
N LYS A 746 -0.94 35.60 18.24
CA LYS A 746 0.33 36.32 18.33
C LYS A 746 1.27 35.91 17.19
N LYS A 747 1.45 34.60 16.96
CA LYS A 747 2.29 34.06 15.86
C LYS A 747 1.81 34.52 14.49
N ILE A 748 0.50 34.50 14.21
CA ILE A 748 -0.06 35.02 12.95
C ILE A 748 0.34 36.49 12.74
N ARG A 749 0.16 37.34 13.75
CA ARG A 749 0.51 38.78 13.66
C ARG A 749 2.02 38.99 13.45
N GLU A 750 2.86 38.20 14.10
CA GLU A 750 4.32 38.24 13.93
C GLU A 750 4.72 37.87 12.50
N ILE A 751 4.17 36.79 11.96
CA ILE A 751 4.43 36.32 10.58
C ILE A 751 3.94 37.34 9.56
N GLU A 752 2.71 37.85 9.70
CA GLU A 752 2.18 38.87 8.78
C GLU A 752 2.99 40.17 8.82
N ALA A 753 3.42 40.62 10.00
CA ALA A 753 4.28 41.79 10.12
C ALA A 753 5.63 41.56 9.43
N ARG A 754 6.20 40.36 9.55
CA ARG A 754 7.45 39.98 8.89
C ARG A 754 7.29 39.93 7.37
N TYR A 755 6.21 39.35 6.86
CA TYR A 755 5.96 39.24 5.42
C TYR A 755 5.72 40.61 4.78
N ARG A 756 5.02 41.51 5.46
CA ARG A 756 4.90 42.92 5.02
C ARG A 756 6.25 43.63 4.95
N ALA A 757 7.18 43.32 5.86
CA ALA A 757 8.54 43.88 5.81
C ALA A 757 9.31 43.35 4.60
N LEU A 758 9.24 42.04 4.31
CA LEU A 758 9.87 41.45 3.12
C LEU A 758 9.31 42.03 1.81
N GLN A 759 8.00 42.19 1.71
CA GLN A 759 7.36 42.81 0.55
C GLN A 759 7.79 44.28 0.37
N LYS A 760 7.97 45.02 1.46
CA LYS A 760 8.49 46.40 1.43
C LYS A 760 9.93 46.46 0.89
N ASP A 761 10.72 45.43 1.18
CA ASP A 761 12.08 45.25 0.67
C ASP A 761 12.12 44.68 -0.76
N GLN A 762 10.97 44.59 -1.44
CA GLN A 762 10.79 44.05 -2.80
C GLN A 762 11.23 42.58 -2.92
N ILE A 763 11.06 41.80 -1.85
CA ILE A 763 11.29 40.36 -1.83
C ILE A 763 9.95 39.65 -2.05
N GLU A 764 9.88 38.79 -3.07
CA GLU A 764 8.70 37.96 -3.33
C GLU A 764 8.55 36.87 -2.27
N LEU A 765 7.33 36.66 -1.79
CA LEU A 765 7.03 35.57 -0.85
C LEU A 765 7.11 34.24 -1.60
N THR A 766 7.77 33.28 -0.99
CA THR A 766 7.87 31.93 -1.55
C THR A 766 6.67 31.09 -1.14
N PRO A 767 6.33 30.03 -1.89
CA PRO A 767 5.25 29.12 -1.53
C PRO A 767 5.40 28.57 -0.10
N GLU A 768 6.62 28.27 0.35
CA GLU A 768 6.88 27.74 1.69
C GLU A 768 6.53 28.74 2.81
N LEU A 769 6.67 30.04 2.55
CA LEU A 769 6.26 31.09 3.47
C LEU A 769 4.73 31.21 3.50
N GLU A 770 4.09 31.18 2.33
CA GLU A 770 2.62 31.22 2.24
C GLU A 770 1.97 30.01 2.92
N GLU A 771 2.48 28.81 2.68
CA GLU A 771 2.07 27.57 3.36
C GLU A 771 2.21 27.66 4.88
N THR A 772 3.28 28.31 5.37
CA THR A 772 3.48 28.50 6.82
C THR A 772 2.43 29.44 7.42
N LEU A 773 2.06 30.52 6.72
CA LEU A 773 0.99 31.41 7.17
C LEU A 773 -0.36 30.70 7.14
N GLU A 774 -0.64 29.93 6.09
CA GLU A 774 -1.89 29.20 5.96
C GLU A 774 -2.01 28.09 7.01
N TYR A 775 -0.92 27.37 7.28
CA TYR A 775 -0.83 26.44 8.40
C TYR A 775 -1.32 27.11 9.68
N TRP A 776 -0.74 28.25 10.08
CA TRP A 776 -1.17 28.93 11.30
C TRP A 776 -2.57 29.53 11.21
N ARG A 777 -3.19 29.68 10.03
CA ARG A 777 -4.59 30.12 9.92
C ARG A 777 -5.54 28.95 10.12
N GLU A 778 -5.28 27.84 9.44
CA GLU A 778 -6.11 26.64 9.43
C GLU A 778 -5.96 25.77 10.70
N SER A 779 -4.80 25.85 11.36
CA SER A 779 -4.40 24.96 12.47
C SER A 779 -5.22 25.02 13.74
#